data_AF-A0A1H8H381-F1
#
_entry.id   AF-A0A1H8H381-F1
#
_cell.length_a   1.000
_cell.length_b   1.000
_cell.length_c   1.000
_cell.angle_alpha   90.00
_cell.angle_beta   90.00
_cell.angle_gamma   90.00
#
_symmetry.space_group_name_H-M   'P 1'
#
loop_
_entity.id
_entity.type
_entity.pdbx_description
1 polymer ?
#
loop_
_entity_poly.entity_id
_entity_poly.type
_entity_poly.pdbx_seq_one_letter_code
_entity_poly.pdbx_strand_id
1 'polypeptide(L)'
;MSQRWMKRLSWISVIVIVSLMGATLLPGYSDAYAADKAKKELFNSRQEVVELRTENSKTFIKGDGKTYIQEEYLEPVHYQEDGAWKEIDNQVVAVSGTKALDPELPYINKANKFRIGFAKQSKSKKLVRFQLGKAKVDFHLIDGANVPAQTKNNKVSYKGIYPETDLVYHTDNSGVKEEWILHKYNGKSTFTMGMNVQHAKPVPQKDGSIQFVDSKGKALFTIPRPVMVDAKDSISHDVKLELRTEGNKTYLDVKADEEWLKDPKRAYPVAIDPSLTIQGTNDTYDAFVGNKDTTVQGTNYGSLTYLITGTYTDYGITRSFIKFQLQPLLSGAQISSARLYLNQYSTVANQQVNLYPVTSNWSSSSVTWNNQPSIGSLLSSTTVGGAGEYSWDLTSLARGWYSGTTKNYGVSLRHQTETNDRKSFRSSDYATDPTQKPKLVITYTISPLGEEPFWTSAATNVNTYNGNFYLPESDLNIPGRGIPASVSRAYNSRANTSGLFGYGWTSNIEQHLYDSGDGPIQYKDADGTLHSFTPNGDGTYDTSQVLQLELKKNADGTYTLTDASQNQYIFTTTGYIWKMIDPNENTTTINYSGALPIRITDASNRISTITYDANNRISRITDPASRTIEYSYNASGDLISVTKKDAAGTSLSTVTYEYETNHNLKGFTDPNGNKKTVTYTADDKVQTLAYPITVGGSVQTATTTFAYDTVNKLTTVTDPKGTKTLYTHNDYGNVVQITQDPAGLNYKQTFTYNNENQLVSQKDANANAANSSATYNYTYDANGNLTKVTNPLNETTTTTYDENNNPIKETDANGNTTTNEYDDKTNQTSTTDPAEKSSATKYDAYGNVIEETSAMSPGSNLANNGSFELDRNADNWPDDWETKAGTATFSWASPGLTTDGVTLGSRSVKISNPQTSAAVGGKLIPYNPAKTYVFSGNVKTVNANGQGTIYVFGYKDGVYQNIAYRSASITGNQDSTRLHVVIHPGDFPAGINQLQIRAYVSAGGKIGDYYFDGLQVEEEFNGAYNVLENGDLERDSDPADNIPDRWLADGSMEISTGVDGIDTTEKHAGNHSFRIVGKSALWKSLRQDVKLSGGAGALLTVSGFSKVQNPNPNGGIYGYIIETYSGTTLQETFTFHFNKSRSHDWEHKTAQIKTTKAFDNIKVYYEYSQQSG
;
A
#
# COMPACT_ATOMS: atom_id res chain seq x y z
N MET A 1 35.26 57.98 -74.72
CA MET A 1 35.32 58.40 -73.30
C MET A 1 33.89 58.66 -72.85
N SER A 2 33.31 58.07 -71.79
CA SER A 2 33.79 57.07 -70.83
C SER A 2 32.61 56.20 -70.36
N GLN A 3 32.78 54.88 -70.47
CA GLN A 3 31.86 53.82 -70.08
C GLN A 3 31.95 53.53 -68.57
N ARG A 4 30.80 53.18 -67.97
CA ARG A 4 30.51 52.48 -66.69
C ARG A 4 29.59 53.32 -65.79
N TRP A 5 28.56 52.67 -65.25
CA TRP A 5 27.55 53.16 -64.25
C TRP A 5 26.15 53.58 -64.74
N MET A 6 25.60 52.82 -65.69
CA MET A 6 24.15 52.65 -65.85
C MET A 6 23.87 51.19 -66.27
N LYS A 7 23.36 50.36 -65.33
CA LYS A 7 22.49 49.17 -65.51
C LYS A 7 22.52 48.28 -64.26
N ARG A 8 21.43 48.30 -63.47
CA ARG A 8 20.69 47.13 -62.92
C ARG A 8 19.59 47.62 -61.97
N LEU A 9 18.56 48.21 -62.59
CA LEU A 9 17.21 48.39 -62.06
C LEU A 9 16.37 47.18 -62.54
N SER A 10 16.22 46.16 -61.69
CA SER A 10 15.06 45.24 -61.61
C SER A 10 15.34 44.24 -60.49
N TRP A 11 14.31 43.82 -59.73
CA TRP A 11 14.30 42.82 -58.63
C TRP A 11 14.22 43.27 -57.16
N ILE A 12 13.83 44.52 -56.86
CA ILE A 12 13.42 44.92 -55.48
C ILE A 12 11.94 45.38 -55.41
N SER A 13 11.23 45.41 -56.53
CA SER A 13 9.87 45.97 -56.60
C SER A 13 8.72 44.96 -56.70
N VAL A 14 8.98 43.64 -56.57
CA VAL A 14 7.93 42.60 -56.67
C VAL A 14 7.62 41.90 -55.34
N ILE A 15 8.57 41.81 -54.39
CA ILE A 15 8.35 41.02 -53.16
C ILE A 15 7.59 41.81 -52.07
N VAL A 16 7.76 43.14 -51.99
CA VAL A 16 7.08 43.95 -50.95
C VAL A 16 5.60 44.18 -51.26
N ILE A 17 5.19 44.15 -52.54
CA ILE A 17 3.78 44.29 -52.94
C ILE A 17 3.01 42.97 -52.75
N VAL A 18 3.66 41.81 -52.86
CA VAL A 18 3.03 40.50 -52.59
C VAL A 18 2.85 40.24 -51.08
N SER A 19 3.75 40.71 -50.23
CA SER A 19 3.60 40.59 -48.77
C SER A 19 2.57 41.57 -48.17
N LEU A 20 2.30 42.72 -48.80
CA LEU A 20 1.29 43.68 -48.34
C LEU A 20 -0.13 43.41 -48.88
N MET A 21 -0.27 42.67 -49.99
CA MET A 21 -1.58 42.17 -50.45
C MET A 21 -2.01 40.86 -49.76
N GLY A 22 -1.08 40.07 -49.20
CA GLY A 22 -1.42 38.86 -48.45
C GLY A 22 -2.05 39.12 -47.07
N ALA A 23 -1.71 40.25 -46.44
CA ALA A 23 -2.21 40.60 -45.10
C ALA A 23 -3.57 41.33 -45.10
N THR A 24 -4.11 41.68 -46.28
CA THR A 24 -5.39 42.41 -46.39
C THR A 24 -6.50 41.61 -47.07
N LEU A 25 -6.24 40.39 -47.57
CA LEU A 25 -7.22 39.62 -48.33
C LEU A 25 -7.72 38.31 -47.71
N LEU A 26 -7.16 37.80 -46.61
CA LEU A 26 -7.69 36.60 -45.95
C LEU A 26 -7.44 36.64 -44.43
N PRO A 27 -8.39 37.14 -43.60
CA PRO A 27 -8.32 37.02 -42.14
C PRO A 27 -8.13 35.56 -41.67
N GLY A 28 -8.57 34.58 -42.47
CA GLY A 28 -8.34 33.16 -42.19
C GLY A 28 -6.88 32.71 -42.22
N TYR A 29 -5.96 33.43 -42.87
CA TYR A 29 -4.55 33.01 -42.97
C TYR A 29 -3.71 33.45 -41.76
N SER A 30 -3.98 34.64 -41.20
CA SER A 30 -3.37 35.09 -39.95
C SER A 30 -3.88 34.28 -38.76
N ASP A 31 -5.18 33.95 -38.76
CA ASP A 31 -5.79 33.12 -37.71
C ASP A 31 -5.31 31.67 -37.83
N ALA A 32 -5.15 31.12 -39.05
CA ALA A 32 -4.57 29.80 -39.26
C ALA A 32 -3.07 29.74 -38.92
N TYR A 33 -2.29 30.79 -39.20
CA TYR A 33 -0.88 30.86 -38.81
C TYR A 33 -0.72 31.04 -37.29
N ALA A 34 -1.55 31.86 -36.65
CA ALA A 34 -1.58 32.00 -35.20
C ALA A 34 -2.06 30.71 -34.53
N ALA A 35 -3.04 30.01 -35.10
CA ALA A 35 -3.48 28.70 -34.63
C ALA A 35 -2.42 27.61 -34.86
N ASP A 36 -1.71 27.59 -35.99
CA ASP A 36 -0.60 26.65 -36.24
C ASP A 36 0.59 26.94 -35.33
N LYS A 37 0.90 28.21 -35.08
CA LYS A 37 1.92 28.64 -34.12
C LYS A 37 1.52 28.30 -32.68
N ALA A 38 0.29 28.59 -32.26
CA ALA A 38 -0.22 28.24 -30.95
C ALA A 38 -0.31 26.71 -30.76
N LYS A 39 -0.67 25.96 -31.80
CA LYS A 39 -0.67 24.50 -31.81
C LYS A 39 0.74 23.92 -31.73
N LYS A 40 1.73 24.54 -32.40
CA LYS A 40 3.15 24.21 -32.24
C LYS A 40 3.70 24.61 -30.87
N GLU A 41 3.31 25.75 -30.32
CA GLU A 41 3.71 26.20 -28.98
C GLU A 41 3.10 25.32 -27.88
N LEU A 42 1.84 24.89 -28.03
CA LEU A 42 1.20 23.91 -27.15
C LEU A 42 1.80 22.51 -27.32
N PHE A 43 2.08 22.07 -28.55
CA PHE A 43 2.76 20.79 -28.81
C PHE A 43 4.18 20.74 -28.23
N ASN A 44 4.85 21.89 -28.15
CA ASN A 44 6.19 22.01 -27.56
C ASN A 44 6.17 22.35 -26.06
N SER A 45 5.00 22.65 -25.47
CA SER A 45 4.91 22.81 -24.02
C SER A 45 4.98 21.44 -23.35
N ARG A 46 5.61 21.40 -22.17
CA ARG A 46 5.64 20.21 -21.32
C ARG A 46 5.08 20.58 -19.95
N GLN A 47 4.25 19.72 -19.40
CA GLN A 47 3.69 19.86 -18.06
C GLN A 47 4.32 18.79 -17.17
N GLU A 48 4.79 19.19 -15.99
CA GLU A 48 5.30 18.22 -15.00
C GLU A 48 4.14 17.41 -14.42
N VAL A 49 4.36 16.10 -14.27
CA VAL A 49 3.51 15.18 -13.55
C VAL A 49 4.12 15.04 -12.14
N VAL A 50 3.61 15.80 -11.18
CA VAL A 50 4.27 15.99 -9.88
C VAL A 50 4.19 14.78 -8.96
N GLU A 51 3.44 13.76 -9.32
CA GLU A 51 3.20 12.58 -8.51
C GLU A 51 4.05 11.40 -8.97
N LEU A 52 4.64 11.51 -10.15
CA LEU A 52 5.75 10.65 -10.60
C LEU A 52 7.10 11.20 -10.15
N ARG A 53 7.11 12.17 -9.22
CA ARG A 53 8.33 12.63 -8.60
C ARG A 53 8.95 11.49 -7.81
N THR A 54 10.25 11.33 -7.98
CA THR A 54 11.09 10.50 -7.12
C THR A 54 12.14 11.40 -6.45
N GLU A 55 12.98 10.87 -5.57
CA GLU A 55 14.09 11.65 -5.01
C GLU A 55 14.95 12.28 -6.13
N ASN A 56 15.18 11.55 -7.25
CA ASN A 56 16.16 11.90 -8.28
C ASN A 56 15.60 12.12 -9.68
N SER A 57 14.27 12.13 -9.89
CA SER A 57 13.69 12.32 -11.22
C SER A 57 12.49 13.28 -11.25
N LYS A 58 12.29 13.87 -12.43
CA LYS A 58 11.12 14.67 -12.81
C LYS A 58 10.51 14.11 -14.08
N THR A 59 9.21 13.86 -14.09
CA THR A 59 8.49 13.38 -15.27
C THR A 59 7.57 14.44 -15.82
N PHE A 60 7.58 14.61 -17.13
CA PHE A 60 6.77 15.57 -17.87
C PHE A 60 5.98 14.87 -18.97
N ILE A 61 4.82 15.42 -19.30
CA ILE A 61 4.06 15.09 -20.50
C ILE A 61 4.15 16.23 -21.50
N LYS A 62 4.39 15.94 -22.78
CA LYS A 62 4.29 16.93 -23.86
C LYS A 62 2.82 17.26 -24.16
N GLY A 63 2.57 18.41 -24.78
CA GLY A 63 1.22 18.79 -25.20
C GLY A 63 0.56 17.88 -26.26
N ASP A 64 1.27 16.89 -26.79
CA ASP A 64 0.65 15.79 -27.57
C ASP A 64 -0.13 14.80 -26.71
N GLY A 65 0.11 14.81 -25.39
CA GLY A 65 -0.48 13.95 -24.38
C GLY A 65 -0.25 12.47 -24.59
N LYS A 66 0.87 12.10 -25.21
CA LYS A 66 1.28 10.69 -25.41
C LYS A 66 2.76 10.48 -25.16
N THR A 67 3.53 11.55 -25.29
CA THR A 67 4.98 11.53 -25.10
C THR A 67 5.32 12.00 -23.70
N TYR A 68 5.93 11.08 -22.94
CA TYR A 68 6.50 11.34 -21.62
C TYR A 68 7.98 11.67 -21.76
N ILE A 69 8.47 12.54 -20.88
CA ILE A 69 9.86 12.91 -20.71
C ILE A 69 10.22 12.72 -19.25
N GLN A 70 11.09 11.77 -18.93
CA GLN A 70 11.68 11.62 -17.62
C GLN A 70 13.08 12.23 -17.61
N GLU A 71 13.33 13.16 -16.71
CA GLU A 71 14.63 13.74 -16.42
C GLU A 71 15.20 13.07 -15.17
N GLU A 72 16.36 12.44 -15.30
CA GLU A 72 17.11 11.78 -14.24
C GLU A 72 18.28 12.66 -13.80
N TYR A 73 18.47 12.77 -12.48
CA TYR A 73 19.46 13.62 -11.84
C TYR A 73 20.41 12.80 -10.95
N LEU A 74 21.69 13.19 -10.91
CA LEU A 74 22.71 12.51 -10.10
C LEU A 74 22.56 12.73 -8.59
N GLU A 75 21.79 13.74 -8.19
CA GLU A 75 21.53 14.11 -6.80
C GLU A 75 20.04 14.29 -6.57
N PRO A 76 19.57 14.20 -5.30
CA PRO A 76 18.19 14.48 -4.96
C PRO A 76 17.72 15.83 -5.51
N VAL A 77 16.55 15.88 -6.13
CA VAL A 77 15.85 17.11 -6.55
C VAL A 77 14.51 17.26 -5.83
N HIS A 78 14.04 16.22 -5.15
CA HIS A 78 12.89 16.23 -4.27
C HIS A 78 13.22 15.68 -2.88
N TYR A 79 12.37 16.01 -1.90
CA TYR A 79 12.39 15.43 -0.56
C TYR A 79 10.97 15.08 -0.09
N GLN A 80 10.82 14.11 0.80
CA GLN A 80 9.51 13.77 1.37
C GLN A 80 9.16 14.66 2.56
N GLU A 81 7.93 15.16 2.56
CA GLU A 81 7.28 15.88 3.66
C GLU A 81 5.83 15.40 3.76
N ASP A 82 5.41 14.93 4.94
CA ASP A 82 4.07 14.38 5.20
C ASP A 82 3.64 13.29 4.18
N GLY A 83 4.58 12.44 3.76
CA GLY A 83 4.34 11.36 2.80
C GLY A 83 4.30 11.80 1.33
N ALA A 84 4.54 13.08 1.03
CA ALA A 84 4.52 13.60 -0.35
C ALA A 84 5.89 14.14 -0.79
N TRP A 85 6.25 13.91 -2.06
CA TRP A 85 7.45 14.49 -2.68
C TRP A 85 7.30 15.99 -2.93
N LYS A 86 8.21 16.78 -2.35
CA LYS A 86 8.32 18.24 -2.52
C LYS A 86 9.60 18.59 -3.24
N GLU A 87 9.54 19.64 -4.05
CA GLU A 87 10.72 20.17 -4.75
C GLU A 87 11.72 20.78 -3.77
N ILE A 88 13.00 20.46 -3.96
CA ILE A 88 14.08 21.12 -3.24
C ILE A 88 14.22 22.55 -3.75
N ASP A 89 14.15 23.51 -2.83
CA ASP A 89 14.39 24.92 -3.08
C ASP A 89 15.51 25.41 -2.15
N ASN A 90 16.71 25.51 -2.72
CA ASN A 90 17.89 25.95 -1.99
C ASN A 90 18.00 27.47 -1.88
N GLN A 91 17.02 28.27 -2.31
CA GLN A 91 17.10 29.72 -2.08
C GLN A 91 17.21 30.04 -0.59
N VAL A 92 18.09 30.98 -0.25
CA VAL A 92 18.25 31.49 1.11
C VAL A 92 17.24 32.62 1.33
N VAL A 93 16.33 32.39 2.27
CA VAL A 93 15.24 33.32 2.61
C VAL A 93 15.39 33.86 4.03
N ALA A 94 14.97 35.10 4.24
CA ALA A 94 14.89 35.68 5.58
C ALA A 94 13.56 35.30 6.24
N VAL A 95 13.60 34.77 7.46
CA VAL A 95 12.45 34.33 8.24
C VAL A 95 12.48 34.88 9.66
N SER A 96 11.32 34.87 10.34
CA SER A 96 11.16 35.35 11.72
C SER A 96 10.23 34.44 12.52
N GLY A 97 10.21 34.63 13.85
CA GLY A 97 9.36 33.89 14.77
C GLY A 97 9.66 32.39 14.78
N THR A 98 8.61 31.57 14.83
CA THR A 98 8.69 30.09 14.87
C THR A 98 9.22 29.47 13.58
N LYS A 99 9.30 30.22 12.48
CA LYS A 99 9.85 29.74 11.21
C LYS A 99 11.38 29.71 11.19
N ALA A 100 12.04 30.54 12.00
CA ALA A 100 13.50 30.52 12.12
C ALA A 100 13.97 29.26 12.87
N LEU A 101 15.18 28.76 12.54
CA LEU A 101 15.81 27.67 13.28
C LEU A 101 16.21 28.08 14.69
N ASP A 102 16.50 29.37 14.85
CA ASP A 102 16.96 30.01 16.07
C ASP A 102 16.75 31.52 15.88
N PRO A 103 16.45 32.30 16.94
CA PRO A 103 16.38 33.77 16.83
C PRO A 103 17.66 34.41 16.28
N GLU A 104 18.83 33.77 16.46
CA GLU A 104 20.12 34.23 15.92
C GLU A 104 20.35 33.87 14.44
N LEU A 105 19.54 32.98 13.86
CA LEU A 105 19.71 32.39 12.53
C LEU A 105 18.51 32.69 11.59
N PRO A 106 18.33 33.97 11.18
CA PRO A 106 17.16 34.37 10.42
C PRO A 106 17.24 34.06 8.92
N TYR A 107 18.41 33.67 8.39
CA TYR A 107 18.55 33.28 6.98
C TYR A 107 18.58 31.77 6.87
N ILE A 108 17.64 31.18 6.14
CA ILE A 108 17.53 29.72 6.02
C ILE A 108 17.41 29.27 4.57
N ASN A 109 17.80 28.03 4.26
CA ASN A 109 17.35 27.39 3.02
C ASN A 109 15.82 27.22 3.04
N LYS A 110 15.17 27.41 1.90
CA LYS A 110 13.72 27.52 1.81
C LYS A 110 13.00 26.17 1.96
N ALA A 111 13.43 25.14 1.24
CA ALA A 111 12.80 23.81 1.28
C ALA A 111 13.81 22.70 0.95
N ASN A 112 14.08 21.80 1.90
CA ASN A 112 14.92 20.60 1.74
C ASN A 112 14.68 19.64 2.93
N LYS A 113 15.14 18.38 2.85
CA LYS A 113 15.07 17.39 3.95
C LYS A 113 15.86 17.80 5.20
N PHE A 114 16.74 18.77 5.06
CA PHE A 114 17.53 19.37 6.12
C PHE A 114 17.36 20.88 6.13
N ARG A 115 17.74 21.47 7.26
CA ARG A 115 17.67 22.91 7.46
C ARG A 115 19.04 23.47 7.76
N ILE A 116 19.37 24.57 7.11
CA ILE A 116 20.57 25.36 7.33
C ILE A 116 20.14 26.74 7.77
N GLY A 117 20.77 27.25 8.82
CA GLY A 117 20.54 28.61 9.32
C GLY A 117 21.82 29.41 9.34
N PHE A 118 21.78 30.64 8.88
CA PHE A 118 22.91 31.57 8.87
C PHE A 118 22.62 32.82 9.69
N ALA A 119 23.62 33.29 10.43
CA ALA A 119 23.52 34.48 11.26
C ALA A 119 23.56 35.78 10.45
N LYS A 120 23.01 36.85 11.03
CA LYS A 120 23.16 38.21 10.47
C LYS A 120 24.59 38.72 10.48
N GLN A 121 25.40 38.24 11.42
CA GLN A 121 26.72 38.77 11.74
C GLN A 121 27.70 37.61 11.93
N SER A 122 28.91 37.73 11.39
CA SER A 122 29.91 36.65 11.39
C SER A 122 30.35 36.20 12.79
N LYS A 123 30.29 37.08 13.81
CA LYS A 123 30.64 36.75 15.21
C LYS A 123 29.47 36.25 16.07
N SER A 124 28.36 35.84 15.48
CA SER A 124 27.31 35.16 16.26
C SER A 124 27.87 33.91 16.94
N LYS A 125 27.30 33.55 18.10
CA LYS A 125 27.60 32.27 18.79
C LYS A 125 27.18 31.06 17.96
N LYS A 126 26.36 31.27 16.94
CA LYS A 126 25.91 30.30 15.93
C LYS A 126 26.00 30.99 14.58
N LEU A 127 27.17 30.95 13.93
CA LEU A 127 27.34 31.53 12.61
C LEU A 127 26.52 30.76 11.57
N VAL A 128 26.67 29.44 11.58
CA VAL A 128 25.91 28.53 10.73
C VAL A 128 25.45 27.33 11.56
N ARG A 129 24.20 26.91 11.37
CA ARG A 129 23.64 25.67 11.89
C ARG A 129 23.30 24.75 10.74
N PHE A 130 23.76 23.52 10.79
CA PHE A 130 23.20 22.43 10.02
C PHE A 130 22.28 21.57 10.91
N GLN A 131 21.07 21.26 10.45
CA GLN A 131 20.10 20.45 11.17
C GLN A 131 19.47 19.38 10.27
N LEU A 132 19.58 18.12 10.69
CA LEU A 132 18.92 16.96 10.09
C LEU A 132 18.09 16.25 11.18
N GLY A 133 16.77 16.35 11.10
CA GLY A 133 15.88 15.86 12.15
C GLY A 133 16.21 16.48 13.52
N LYS A 134 16.60 15.63 14.48
CA LYS A 134 17.04 16.04 15.83
C LYS A 134 18.53 16.38 15.91
N ALA A 135 19.35 15.90 14.97
CA ALA A 135 20.80 16.14 14.97
C ALA A 135 21.10 17.57 14.51
N LYS A 136 22.00 18.25 15.23
CA LYS A 136 22.37 19.65 14.97
C LYS A 136 23.86 19.86 15.14
N VAL A 137 24.44 20.68 14.28
CA VAL A 137 25.81 21.19 14.41
C VAL A 137 25.81 22.69 14.22
N ASP A 138 26.23 23.40 15.26
CA ASP A 138 26.46 24.84 15.22
C ASP A 138 27.96 25.10 15.06
N PHE A 139 28.32 25.91 14.06
CA PHE A 139 29.67 26.44 13.90
C PHE A 139 29.69 27.93 14.26
N HIS A 140 30.79 28.39 14.85
CA HIS A 140 31.07 29.81 15.10
C HIS A 140 32.56 30.11 14.93
N LEU A 141 32.88 31.38 14.64
CA LEU A 141 34.27 31.80 14.50
C LEU A 141 34.92 32.04 15.86
N ILE A 142 36.21 31.66 15.95
CA ILE A 142 37.04 31.93 17.14
C ILE A 142 37.69 33.31 17.04
N ASP A 143 38.12 33.70 15.83
CA ASP A 143 38.75 34.97 15.52
C ASP A 143 38.15 35.64 14.26
N GLY A 144 38.69 36.79 13.84
CA GLY A 144 38.24 37.53 12.65
C GLY A 144 37.38 38.76 12.94
N ALA A 145 36.99 39.45 11.86
CA ALA A 145 36.14 40.64 11.90
C ALA A 145 34.65 40.28 12.05
N ASN A 146 33.87 41.16 12.68
CA ASN A 146 32.41 41.04 12.73
C ASN A 146 31.80 41.74 11.52
N VAL A 147 31.33 40.98 10.54
CA VAL A 147 30.83 41.48 9.26
C VAL A 147 29.40 40.97 9.00
N PRO A 148 28.55 41.78 8.34
CA PRO A 148 27.18 41.38 8.06
C PRO A 148 27.10 40.36 6.92
N ALA A 149 26.09 39.49 6.97
CA ALA A 149 25.77 38.56 5.89
C ALA A 149 25.23 39.29 4.65
N GLN A 150 25.66 38.85 3.47
CA GLN A 150 25.08 39.22 2.17
C GLN A 150 24.44 37.98 1.54
N THR A 151 23.14 38.01 1.27
CA THR A 151 22.41 36.88 0.67
C THR A 151 22.07 37.15 -0.79
N LYS A 152 22.20 36.13 -1.65
CA LYS A 152 21.75 36.16 -3.05
C LYS A 152 21.49 34.74 -3.54
N ASN A 153 20.26 34.43 -3.98
CA ASN A 153 19.86 33.09 -4.39
C ASN A 153 20.17 32.05 -3.28
N ASN A 154 20.95 31.02 -3.58
CA ASN A 154 21.40 29.99 -2.63
C ASN A 154 22.71 30.35 -1.90
N LYS A 155 23.19 31.61 -2.02
CA LYS A 155 24.49 32.06 -1.50
C LYS A 155 24.33 32.97 -0.28
N VAL A 156 25.18 32.75 0.73
CA VAL A 156 25.44 33.69 1.83
C VAL A 156 26.92 34.05 1.83
N SER A 157 27.27 35.32 2.03
CA SER A 157 28.66 35.78 2.04
C SER A 157 28.96 36.71 3.19
N TYR A 158 30.06 36.46 3.88
CA TYR A 158 30.65 37.28 4.94
C TYR A 158 31.98 37.82 4.43
N LYS A 159 31.93 39.01 3.81
CA LYS A 159 33.08 39.60 3.12
C LYS A 159 34.06 40.25 4.10
N GLY A 160 35.36 40.05 3.89
CA GLY A 160 36.42 40.63 4.70
C GLY A 160 36.46 40.09 6.13
N ILE A 161 36.22 38.79 6.30
CA ILE A 161 36.22 38.13 7.61
C ILE A 161 37.64 38.06 8.21
N TYR A 162 38.63 37.91 7.32
CA TYR A 162 40.04 38.20 7.54
C TYR A 162 40.54 39.12 6.40
N PRO A 163 41.71 39.78 6.53
CA PRO A 163 42.27 40.58 5.43
C PRO A 163 42.38 39.76 4.14
N GLU A 164 41.89 40.25 3.00
CA GLU A 164 41.91 39.50 1.73
C GLU A 164 41.23 38.11 1.79
N THR A 165 40.29 37.87 2.73
CA THR A 165 39.59 36.59 2.83
C THR A 165 38.10 36.79 3.10
N ASP A 166 37.27 36.17 2.26
CA ASP A 166 35.82 36.07 2.44
C ASP A 166 35.44 34.66 2.88
N LEU A 167 34.32 34.54 3.60
CA LEU A 167 33.67 33.26 3.89
C LEU A 167 32.32 33.21 3.16
N VAL A 168 32.14 32.20 2.33
CA VAL A 168 30.95 32.04 1.50
C VAL A 168 30.30 30.70 1.80
N TYR A 169 28.98 30.67 1.81
CA TYR A 169 28.20 29.44 1.89
C TYR A 169 27.26 29.32 0.70
N HIS A 170 27.13 28.12 0.16
CA HIS A 170 26.16 27.74 -0.85
C HIS A 170 25.29 26.60 -0.32
N THR A 171 23.99 26.83 -0.23
CA THR A 171 23.01 25.78 0.02
C THR A 171 22.85 24.95 -1.27
N ASP A 172 22.94 23.63 -1.16
CA ASP A 172 22.84 22.69 -2.29
C ASP A 172 21.83 21.58 -1.98
N ASN A 173 21.53 20.72 -2.95
CA ASN A 173 20.58 19.62 -2.80
C ASN A 173 21.01 18.60 -1.75
N SER A 174 22.32 18.37 -1.63
CA SER A 174 22.94 17.36 -0.78
C SER A 174 23.57 17.92 0.51
N GLY A 175 23.54 19.23 0.73
CA GLY A 175 24.12 19.83 1.94
C GLY A 175 24.41 21.33 1.85
N VAL A 176 25.50 21.76 2.49
CA VAL A 176 26.04 23.12 2.41
C VAL A 176 27.50 23.08 1.99
N LYS A 177 27.86 23.88 0.99
CA LYS A 177 29.26 24.11 0.62
C LYS A 177 29.76 25.35 1.33
N GLU A 178 30.89 25.27 2.02
CA GLU A 178 31.58 26.40 2.63
C GLU A 178 32.82 26.70 1.80
N GLU A 179 33.04 27.96 1.42
CA GLU A 179 34.21 28.38 0.65
C GLU A 179 34.95 29.49 1.40
N TRP A 180 36.20 29.23 1.78
CA TRP A 180 37.15 30.27 2.16
C TRP A 180 37.78 30.84 0.90
N ILE A 181 37.41 32.07 0.52
CA ILE A 181 37.91 32.73 -0.68
C ILE A 181 39.03 33.67 -0.29
N LEU A 182 40.27 33.27 -0.58
CA LEU A 182 41.46 34.10 -0.38
C LEU A 182 41.69 34.89 -1.66
N HIS A 183 41.64 36.23 -1.60
CA HIS A 183 41.97 37.11 -2.73
C HIS A 183 43.49 37.30 -2.89
N LYS A 184 44.26 37.00 -1.84
CA LYS A 184 45.72 36.96 -1.82
C LYS A 184 46.21 36.21 -0.57
N TYR A 185 47.41 35.63 -0.60
CA TYR A 185 48.05 35.13 0.63
C TYR A 185 48.34 36.29 1.60
N ASN A 186 47.83 36.18 2.82
CA ASN A 186 47.90 37.20 3.86
C ASN A 186 48.70 36.74 5.11
N GLY A 187 49.34 35.56 5.05
CA GLY A 187 50.02 34.96 6.21
C GLY A 187 49.15 34.03 7.06
N LYS A 188 47.88 33.80 6.73
CA LYS A 188 46.99 32.86 7.41
C LYS A 188 46.76 31.61 6.54
N SER A 189 47.08 30.45 7.08
CA SER A 189 46.89 29.13 6.45
C SER A 189 45.99 28.20 7.27
N THR A 190 45.52 28.63 8.45
CA THR A 190 44.61 27.85 9.31
C THR A 190 43.36 28.66 9.65
N PHE A 191 42.20 28.06 9.42
CA PHE A 191 40.88 28.61 9.74
C PHE A 191 40.20 27.73 10.78
N THR A 192 39.94 28.29 11.97
CA THR A 192 39.40 27.54 13.11
C THR A 192 37.93 27.92 13.36
N MET A 193 37.08 26.90 13.42
CA MET A 193 35.67 27.05 13.81
C MET A 193 35.40 26.31 15.11
N GLY A 194 34.76 26.98 16.06
CA GLY A 194 34.21 26.32 17.24
C GLY A 194 32.92 25.59 16.89
N MET A 195 32.76 24.39 17.43
CA MET A 195 31.68 23.48 17.07
C MET A 195 30.88 23.04 18.31
N ASN A 196 29.56 23.12 18.21
CA ASN A 196 28.64 22.56 19.21
C ASN A 196 27.71 21.54 18.54
N VAL A 197 27.77 20.28 18.97
CA VAL A 197 27.06 19.16 18.35
C VAL A 197 26.01 18.63 19.31
N GLN A 198 24.79 18.42 18.83
CA GLN A 198 23.69 17.83 19.57
C GLN A 198 23.13 16.62 18.82
N HIS A 199 22.85 15.54 19.55
CA HIS A 199 22.32 14.29 19.01
C HIS A 199 23.15 13.66 17.87
N ALA A 200 24.43 14.00 17.78
CA ALA A 200 25.42 13.41 16.90
C ALA A 200 26.82 13.51 17.53
N LYS A 201 27.81 12.85 16.94
CA LYS A 201 29.21 12.90 17.35
C LYS A 201 30.13 12.97 16.13
N PRO A 202 31.08 13.92 16.06
CA PRO A 202 32.05 13.99 14.97
C PRO A 202 33.15 12.93 15.17
N VAL A 203 33.51 12.23 14.10
CA VAL A 203 34.46 11.11 14.07
C VAL A 203 35.38 11.26 12.85
N PRO A 204 36.68 11.53 13.04
CA PRO A 204 37.67 11.57 11.96
C PRO A 204 37.80 10.20 11.28
N GLN A 205 37.97 10.22 9.96
CA GLN A 205 38.15 9.03 9.13
C GLN A 205 39.59 8.90 8.62
N LYS A 206 39.96 7.71 8.14
CA LYS A 206 41.31 7.43 7.61
C LYS A 206 41.63 8.20 6.33
N ASP A 207 40.62 8.56 5.54
CA ASP A 207 40.76 9.33 4.30
C ASP A 207 40.91 10.85 4.53
N GLY A 208 40.82 11.30 5.78
CA GLY A 208 40.89 12.71 6.16
C GLY A 208 39.54 13.43 6.23
N SER A 209 38.43 12.74 5.97
CA SER A 209 37.07 13.25 6.18
C SER A 209 36.66 13.20 7.65
N ILE A 210 35.56 13.89 8.00
CA ILE A 210 34.93 13.84 9.33
C ILE A 210 33.48 13.42 9.17
N GLN A 211 33.10 12.28 9.75
CA GLN A 211 31.71 11.81 9.78
C GLN A 211 31.03 12.24 11.08
N PHE A 212 29.74 12.59 11.00
CA PHE A 212 28.90 12.83 12.17
C PHE A 212 27.96 11.65 12.35
N VAL A 213 28.11 10.92 13.45
CA VAL A 213 27.36 9.69 13.74
C VAL A 213 26.32 9.88 14.84
N ASP A 214 25.22 9.15 14.78
CA ASP A 214 24.23 9.09 15.86
C ASP A 214 24.71 8.26 17.06
N SER A 215 23.86 8.09 18.07
CA SER A 215 24.18 7.30 19.28
C SER A 215 24.41 5.81 19.02
N LYS A 216 23.97 5.29 17.86
CA LYS A 216 24.17 3.91 17.42
C LYS A 216 25.38 3.76 16.47
N GLY A 217 26.07 4.86 16.17
CA GLY A 217 27.22 4.86 15.25
C GLY A 217 26.84 4.94 13.77
N LYS A 218 25.58 5.16 13.42
CA LYS A 218 25.16 5.40 12.03
C LYS A 218 25.59 6.80 11.62
N ALA A 219 26.33 6.94 10.53
CA ALA A 219 26.67 8.26 10.00
C ALA A 219 25.41 8.99 9.47
N LEU A 220 25.40 10.31 9.62
CA LEU A 220 24.28 11.20 9.29
C LEU A 220 24.69 12.17 8.18
N PHE A 221 25.85 12.79 8.35
CA PHE A 221 26.46 13.71 7.38
C PHE A 221 27.99 13.72 7.54
N THR A 222 28.70 14.14 6.49
CA THR A 222 30.16 14.07 6.38
C THR A 222 30.70 15.41 5.91
N ILE A 223 31.85 15.81 6.45
CA ILE A 223 32.70 16.84 5.86
C ILE A 223 33.81 16.09 5.11
N PRO A 224 33.77 16.00 3.78
CA PRO A 224 34.82 15.33 3.02
C PRO A 224 36.13 16.10 3.18
N ARG A 225 37.25 15.43 2.87
CA ARG A 225 38.55 16.09 2.84
C ARG A 225 38.50 17.23 1.81
N PRO A 226 38.70 18.50 2.22
CA PRO A 226 38.64 19.63 1.31
C PRO A 226 39.84 19.62 0.36
N VAL A 227 39.67 20.34 -0.74
CA VAL A 227 40.75 20.73 -1.64
C VAL A 227 40.79 22.26 -1.73
N MET A 228 41.87 22.81 -2.25
CA MET A 228 41.90 24.22 -2.64
C MET A 228 42.25 24.40 -4.10
N VAL A 229 41.55 25.34 -4.74
CA VAL A 229 41.57 25.57 -6.20
C VAL A 229 41.79 27.06 -6.46
N ASP A 230 42.57 27.43 -7.48
CA ASP A 230 42.64 28.84 -7.91
C ASP A 230 41.82 29.18 -9.14
N ALA A 231 41.91 30.46 -9.54
CA ALA A 231 41.29 31.02 -10.72
C ALA A 231 41.75 30.41 -12.06
N LYS A 232 42.73 29.49 -12.07
CA LYS A 232 43.18 28.74 -13.25
C LYS A 232 42.90 27.23 -13.14
N ASP A 233 42.08 26.81 -12.17
CA ASP A 233 41.72 25.41 -11.90
C ASP A 233 42.90 24.52 -11.45
N SER A 234 43.99 25.12 -10.96
CA SER A 234 45.11 24.37 -10.36
C SER A 234 44.73 23.96 -8.93
N ILE A 235 45.03 22.72 -8.52
CA ILE A 235 44.54 22.14 -7.26
C ILE A 235 45.69 21.76 -6.33
N SER A 236 45.49 21.95 -5.03
CA SER A 236 46.23 21.24 -3.98
C SER A 236 45.27 20.36 -3.17
N HIS A 237 45.67 19.11 -2.97
CA HIS A 237 44.97 18.12 -2.15
C HIS A 237 45.46 18.11 -0.70
N ASP A 238 46.47 18.91 -0.36
CA ASP A 238 47.13 18.88 0.95
C ASP A 238 46.45 19.76 2.01
N VAL A 239 45.17 20.06 1.81
CA VAL A 239 44.31 20.64 2.84
C VAL A 239 43.93 19.55 3.85
N LYS A 240 44.06 19.86 5.15
CA LYS A 240 43.81 18.92 6.25
C LYS A 240 42.70 19.43 7.17
N LEU A 241 41.84 18.52 7.61
CA LEU A 241 40.88 18.76 8.69
C LEU A 241 41.41 18.16 9.98
N GLU A 242 41.41 18.94 11.06
CA GLU A 242 41.75 18.45 12.40
C GLU A 242 40.64 18.78 13.40
N LEU A 243 40.14 17.76 14.08
CA LEU A 243 39.27 17.95 15.25
C LEU A 243 40.12 18.10 16.50
N ARG A 244 39.85 19.15 17.26
CA ARG A 244 40.56 19.44 18.51
C ARG A 244 39.57 19.66 19.64
N THR A 245 39.86 19.10 20.81
CA THR A 245 39.05 19.30 22.01
C THR A 245 39.88 20.04 23.05
N GLU A 246 39.36 21.16 23.54
CA GLU A 246 39.94 21.91 24.66
C GLU A 246 38.90 22.06 25.77
N GLY A 247 39.14 21.43 26.91
CA GLY A 247 38.14 21.33 27.97
C GLY A 247 36.86 20.66 27.45
N ASN A 248 35.71 21.34 27.58
CA ASN A 248 34.41 20.85 27.10
C ASN A 248 34.01 21.41 25.73
N LYS A 249 34.94 22.00 24.96
CA LYS A 249 34.67 22.60 23.64
C LYS A 249 35.37 21.82 22.53
N THR A 250 34.71 21.69 21.39
CA THR A 250 35.25 21.06 20.19
C THR A 250 35.49 22.12 19.12
N TYR A 251 36.58 21.97 18.38
CA TYR A 251 37.01 22.87 17.31
C TYR A 251 37.31 22.07 16.05
N LEU A 252 37.05 22.68 14.90
CA LEU A 252 37.42 22.20 13.58
C LEU A 252 38.48 23.16 13.00
N ASP A 253 39.69 22.66 12.78
CA ASP A 253 40.77 23.38 12.12
C ASP A 253 40.85 22.96 10.65
N VAL A 254 40.67 23.91 9.74
CA VAL A 254 40.89 23.76 8.30
C VAL A 254 42.28 24.31 7.98
N LYS A 255 43.23 23.42 7.67
CA LYS A 255 44.63 23.77 7.41
C LYS A 255 44.91 23.71 5.91
N ALA A 256 45.11 24.87 5.30
CA ALA A 256 45.51 25.03 3.90
C ALA A 256 46.99 24.63 3.70
N ASP A 257 47.34 24.22 2.48
CA ASP A 257 48.74 23.97 2.11
C ASP A 257 49.46 25.31 1.84
N GLU A 258 50.20 25.73 2.85
CA GLU A 258 50.81 27.05 2.91
C GLU A 258 51.95 27.22 1.89
N GLU A 259 52.68 26.15 1.56
CA GLU A 259 53.77 26.21 0.57
C GLU A 259 53.20 26.50 -0.82
N TRP A 260 52.09 25.85 -1.17
CA TRP A 260 51.40 26.08 -2.43
C TRP A 260 50.74 27.45 -2.52
N LEU A 261 50.21 27.99 -1.40
CA LEU A 261 49.69 29.36 -1.36
C LEU A 261 50.79 30.41 -1.59
N LYS A 262 52.02 30.13 -1.15
CA LYS A 262 53.19 31.00 -1.31
C LYS A 262 53.85 30.92 -2.69
N ASP A 263 53.49 29.93 -3.52
CA ASP A 263 54.09 29.77 -4.85
C ASP A 263 53.85 31.04 -5.70
N PRO A 264 54.90 31.70 -6.24
CA PRO A 264 54.77 32.87 -7.11
C PRO A 264 53.87 32.68 -8.34
N LYS A 265 53.61 31.42 -8.74
CA LYS A 265 52.74 31.07 -9.88
C LYS A 265 51.24 31.05 -9.52
N ARG A 266 50.88 31.14 -8.24
CA ARG A 266 49.49 31.01 -7.76
C ARG A 266 48.58 32.11 -8.31
N ALA A 267 47.44 31.75 -8.90
CA ALA A 267 46.54 32.69 -9.55
C ALA A 267 45.30 33.02 -8.70
N TYR A 268 45.38 33.95 -7.77
CA TYR A 268 44.24 34.32 -6.91
C TYR A 268 42.98 34.83 -7.68
N PRO A 269 41.76 34.64 -7.12
CA PRO A 269 41.47 34.08 -5.80
C PRO A 269 41.68 32.56 -5.71
N VAL A 270 41.96 32.09 -4.48
CA VAL A 270 41.98 30.67 -4.10
C VAL A 270 40.74 30.37 -3.27
N ALA A 271 40.00 29.33 -3.62
CA ALA A 271 38.87 28.83 -2.83
C ALA A 271 39.27 27.53 -2.12
N ILE A 272 39.02 27.45 -0.81
CA ILE A 272 39.13 26.23 0.01
C ILE A 272 37.71 25.79 0.35
N ASP A 273 37.30 24.59 -0.05
CA ASP A 273 35.90 24.13 0.04
C ASP A 273 35.70 22.96 1.02
N PRO A 274 35.61 23.20 2.34
CA PRO A 274 35.09 22.21 3.28
C PRO A 274 33.56 22.13 3.18
N SER A 275 33.04 21.24 2.33
CA SER A 275 31.60 20.99 2.24
C SER A 275 31.08 20.19 3.45
N LEU A 276 29.78 20.30 3.77
CA LEU A 276 29.09 19.38 4.68
C LEU A 276 27.93 18.75 3.91
N THR A 277 28.03 17.44 3.66
CA THR A 277 27.12 16.67 2.81
C THR A 277 26.38 15.61 3.61
N ILE A 278 25.11 15.35 3.26
CA ILE A 278 24.33 14.29 3.89
C ILE A 278 24.81 12.93 3.42
N GLN A 279 24.84 11.95 4.32
CA GLN A 279 25.17 10.59 3.90
C GLN A 279 24.03 9.98 3.07
N GLY A 280 24.38 9.34 1.96
CA GLY A 280 23.42 8.71 1.04
C GLY A 280 22.81 9.65 0.00
N THR A 281 23.15 10.94 0.00
CA THR A 281 22.78 11.86 -1.09
C THR A 281 23.82 11.94 -2.21
N ASN A 282 25.01 11.39 -1.96
CA ASN A 282 26.19 11.50 -2.82
C ASN A 282 26.68 10.13 -3.30
N ASP A 283 25.77 9.22 -3.63
CA ASP A 283 26.08 8.13 -4.58
C ASP A 283 26.19 8.72 -6.01
N THR A 284 26.78 9.91 -6.13
CA THR A 284 27.00 10.65 -7.36
C THR A 284 28.14 9.98 -8.09
N TYR A 285 27.80 9.14 -9.05
CA TYR A 285 28.78 8.48 -9.89
C TYR A 285 29.23 9.42 -11.01
N ASP A 286 29.84 10.56 -10.70
CA ASP A 286 30.68 11.25 -11.67
C ASP A 286 32.10 11.52 -11.14
N ALA A 287 33.07 11.42 -12.05
CA ALA A 287 34.48 11.68 -11.78
C ALA A 287 35.23 11.77 -13.11
N PHE A 288 36.41 12.39 -13.10
CA PHE A 288 37.38 12.21 -14.18
C PHE A 288 38.68 11.60 -13.66
N VAL A 289 39.48 11.09 -14.58
CA VAL A 289 40.81 10.53 -14.33
C VAL A 289 41.84 11.25 -15.18
N GLY A 290 43.10 11.36 -14.71
CA GLY A 290 44.20 12.02 -15.41
C GLY A 290 45.47 11.17 -15.44
N ASN A 291 46.38 11.38 -16.41
CA ASN A 291 47.55 10.52 -16.60
C ASN A 291 48.93 11.18 -16.52
N LYS A 292 49.02 12.47 -16.21
CA LYS A 292 50.26 13.27 -16.30
C LYS A 292 51.51 12.61 -15.70
N ASP A 293 51.38 12.15 -14.45
CA ASP A 293 52.46 11.54 -13.66
C ASP A 293 51.87 10.54 -12.66
N THR A 294 52.73 9.85 -11.89
CA THR A 294 52.31 8.82 -10.93
C THR A 294 51.38 9.34 -9.84
N THR A 295 51.52 10.61 -9.46
CA THR A 295 50.67 11.24 -8.45
C THR A 295 49.27 11.44 -9.04
N VAL A 296 49.19 12.11 -10.19
CA VAL A 296 47.92 12.35 -10.90
C VAL A 296 47.20 11.03 -11.25
N GLN A 297 47.95 9.99 -11.64
CA GLN A 297 47.39 8.68 -11.96
C GLN A 297 46.74 7.97 -10.77
N GLY A 298 47.21 8.24 -9.55
CA GLY A 298 46.67 7.71 -8.30
C GLY A 298 45.64 8.61 -7.62
N THR A 299 45.38 9.81 -8.15
CA THR A 299 44.46 10.78 -7.56
C THR A 299 43.02 10.53 -8.03
N ASN A 300 42.09 10.63 -7.08
CA ASN A 300 40.66 10.66 -7.35
C ASN A 300 40.16 12.11 -7.47
N TYR A 301 39.34 12.39 -8.48
CA TYR A 301 38.82 13.73 -8.77
C TYR A 301 37.29 13.80 -8.68
N GLY A 302 36.65 12.87 -7.96
CA GLY A 302 35.18 12.76 -7.90
C GLY A 302 34.47 13.88 -7.15
N SER A 303 35.19 14.70 -6.38
CA SER A 303 34.62 15.80 -5.59
C SER A 303 34.74 17.18 -6.25
N LEU A 304 35.22 17.24 -7.50
CA LEU A 304 35.43 18.51 -8.20
C LEU A 304 34.14 18.98 -8.86
N THR A 305 33.94 20.30 -8.92
CA THR A 305 32.75 20.94 -9.51
C THR A 305 32.71 20.89 -11.04
N TYR A 306 33.63 20.12 -11.66
CA TYR A 306 33.76 19.97 -13.08
C TYR A 306 34.29 18.59 -13.50
N LEU A 307 33.93 18.21 -14.73
CA LEU A 307 34.41 17.03 -15.44
C LEU A 307 35.24 17.48 -16.65
N ILE A 308 36.35 16.81 -16.95
CA ILE A 308 37.21 17.17 -18.08
C ILE A 308 37.57 15.98 -18.97
N THR A 309 37.65 16.26 -20.27
CA THR A 309 38.06 15.30 -21.28
C THR A 309 38.99 15.93 -22.31
N GLY A 310 40.06 15.24 -22.71
CA GLY A 310 41.14 15.78 -23.55
C GLY A 310 42.47 15.92 -22.81
N THR A 311 43.43 16.66 -23.37
CA THR A 311 44.74 16.86 -22.73
C THR A 311 44.80 18.22 -22.03
N TYR A 312 45.32 18.24 -20.79
CA TYR A 312 45.56 19.47 -20.03
C TYR A 312 46.94 19.45 -19.33
N THR A 313 47.55 20.62 -19.14
CA THR A 313 48.90 20.74 -18.58
C THR A 313 49.04 20.17 -17.17
N ASP A 314 47.98 20.21 -16.37
CA ASP A 314 48.02 19.78 -14.97
C ASP A 314 47.60 18.32 -14.77
N TYR A 315 46.86 17.75 -15.72
CA TYR A 315 46.27 16.41 -15.59
C TYR A 315 46.71 15.41 -16.67
N GLY A 316 47.37 15.86 -17.75
CA GLY A 316 47.69 15.02 -18.90
C GLY A 316 46.42 14.71 -19.70
N ILE A 317 46.32 13.50 -20.24
CA ILE A 317 45.09 12.96 -20.85
C ILE A 317 44.05 12.72 -19.76
N THR A 318 42.83 13.19 -20.02
CA THR A 318 41.71 13.10 -19.09
C THR A 318 40.47 12.44 -19.71
N ARG A 319 39.73 11.70 -18.88
CA ARG A 319 38.51 10.97 -19.25
C ARG A 319 37.50 11.10 -18.13
N SER A 320 36.23 11.34 -18.47
CA SER A 320 35.16 11.43 -17.47
C SER A 320 34.28 10.18 -17.49
N PHE A 321 33.67 9.89 -16.35
CA PHE A 321 32.71 8.80 -16.15
C PHE A 321 31.47 9.36 -15.46
N ILE A 322 30.29 8.89 -15.87
CA ILE A 322 28.98 9.30 -15.32
C ILE A 322 28.05 8.09 -15.24
N LYS A 323 27.41 7.82 -14.09
CA LYS A 323 26.36 6.79 -13.91
C LYS A 323 25.16 7.40 -13.17
N PHE A 324 23.95 7.22 -13.72
CA PHE A 324 22.69 7.65 -13.11
C PHE A 324 22.06 6.50 -12.33
N GLN A 325 21.37 6.82 -11.23
CA GLN A 325 20.45 5.89 -10.57
C GLN A 325 19.08 6.00 -11.26
N LEU A 326 18.79 5.04 -12.13
CA LEU A 326 17.61 5.05 -12.99
C LEU A 326 16.34 4.84 -12.17
N GLN A 327 15.38 5.75 -12.33
CA GLN A 327 14.05 5.68 -11.73
C GLN A 327 13.11 4.92 -12.67
N PRO A 328 12.01 4.30 -12.17
CA PRO A 328 11.17 3.43 -12.99
C PRO A 328 10.45 4.26 -14.05
N LEU A 329 10.13 3.63 -15.18
CA LEU A 329 9.18 4.20 -16.14
C LEU A 329 7.79 3.61 -15.87
N LEU A 330 6.75 4.31 -16.30
CA LEU A 330 5.37 3.82 -16.24
C LEU A 330 5.20 2.47 -16.96
N SER A 331 4.26 1.65 -16.50
CA SER A 331 3.96 0.35 -17.10
C SER A 331 3.65 0.48 -18.60
N GLY A 332 4.23 -0.43 -19.40
CA GLY A 332 4.13 -0.39 -20.86
C GLY A 332 4.96 0.71 -21.56
N ALA A 333 5.92 1.34 -20.89
CA ALA A 333 6.80 2.35 -21.48
C ALA A 333 7.63 1.82 -22.66
N GLN A 334 7.65 2.59 -23.75
CA GLN A 334 8.45 2.35 -24.95
C GLN A 334 9.39 3.53 -25.20
N ILE A 335 10.68 3.35 -24.90
CA ILE A 335 11.69 4.42 -25.01
C ILE A 335 11.93 4.76 -26.49
N SER A 336 11.63 5.99 -26.87
CA SER A 336 11.86 6.54 -28.22
C SER A 336 13.20 7.28 -28.32
N SER A 337 13.68 7.88 -27.23
CA SER A 337 14.96 8.61 -27.18
C SER A 337 15.53 8.61 -25.76
N ALA A 338 16.85 8.54 -25.60
CA ALA A 338 17.53 8.84 -24.33
C ALA A 338 18.79 9.68 -24.58
N ARG A 339 18.94 10.79 -23.85
CA ARG A 339 20.03 11.76 -24.07
C ARG A 339 20.67 12.24 -22.79
N LEU A 340 22.00 12.19 -22.74
CA LEU A 340 22.81 12.80 -21.69
C LEU A 340 23.01 14.27 -22.03
N TYR A 341 22.73 15.17 -21.09
CA TYR A 341 22.98 16.60 -21.22
C TYR A 341 24.06 17.06 -20.24
N LEU A 342 25.05 17.80 -20.74
CA LEU A 342 26.13 18.38 -19.94
C LEU A 342 26.33 19.85 -20.32
N ASN A 343 26.60 20.70 -19.32
CA ASN A 343 26.92 22.11 -19.55
C ASN A 343 28.42 22.34 -19.58
N GLN A 344 28.92 22.81 -20.73
CA GLN A 344 30.30 23.26 -20.88
C GLN A 344 30.44 24.71 -20.42
N TYR A 345 31.50 25.03 -19.69
CA TYR A 345 31.78 26.40 -19.24
C TYR A 345 33.03 27.05 -19.84
N SER A 346 33.85 26.30 -20.59
CA SER A 346 35.07 26.82 -21.24
C SER A 346 34.81 27.37 -22.66
N THR A 347 35.55 28.41 -23.07
CA THR A 347 35.42 29.12 -24.37
C THR A 347 36.54 28.75 -25.35
N VAL A 348 36.65 27.46 -25.69
CA VAL A 348 37.69 26.91 -26.58
C VAL A 348 37.17 26.56 -28.00
N ALA A 349 38.08 26.27 -28.93
CA ALA A 349 37.77 25.82 -30.30
C ALA A 349 36.83 24.60 -30.32
N ASN A 350 36.07 24.44 -31.41
CA ASN A 350 35.20 23.27 -31.61
C ASN A 350 36.02 21.97 -31.58
N GLN A 351 35.63 21.02 -30.74
CA GLN A 351 36.24 19.68 -30.69
C GLN A 351 35.17 18.61 -30.57
N GLN A 352 35.44 17.42 -31.09
CA GLN A 352 34.55 16.27 -30.96
C GLN A 352 34.78 15.54 -29.64
N VAL A 353 33.70 15.30 -28.90
CA VAL A 353 33.68 14.49 -27.68
C VAL A 353 32.82 13.26 -27.91
N ASN A 354 33.41 12.10 -27.69
CA ASN A 354 32.84 10.78 -27.87
C ASN A 354 32.26 10.23 -26.56
N LEU A 355 31.16 9.49 -26.68
CA LEU A 355 30.49 8.79 -25.58
C LEU A 355 30.64 7.27 -25.76
N TYR A 356 31.05 6.58 -24.70
CA TYR A 356 31.21 5.13 -24.67
C TYR A 356 30.41 4.50 -23.52
N PRO A 357 29.79 3.32 -23.69
CA PRO A 357 29.21 2.57 -22.57
C PRO A 357 30.33 2.09 -21.64
N VAL A 358 30.10 2.13 -20.33
CA VAL A 358 30.97 1.47 -19.35
C VAL A 358 30.49 0.02 -19.18
N THR A 359 31.43 -0.91 -19.03
CA THR A 359 31.16 -2.37 -19.06
C THR A 359 31.58 -3.11 -17.79
N SER A 360 32.20 -2.40 -16.84
CA SER A 360 32.59 -2.94 -15.54
C SER A 360 32.23 -1.95 -14.42
N ASN A 361 32.02 -2.47 -13.21
CA ASN A 361 31.69 -1.66 -12.05
C ASN A 361 32.82 -0.67 -11.68
N TRP A 362 32.46 0.45 -11.06
CA TRP A 362 33.38 1.50 -10.60
C TRP A 362 32.71 2.38 -9.53
N SER A 363 33.49 3.19 -8.82
CA SER A 363 33.01 4.09 -7.78
C SER A 363 33.66 5.47 -7.91
N SER A 364 32.87 6.54 -7.82
CA SER A 364 33.33 7.92 -7.93
C SER A 364 34.30 8.32 -6.81
N SER A 365 34.24 7.68 -5.64
CA SER A 365 35.11 7.98 -4.50
C SER A 365 36.49 7.30 -4.58
N SER A 366 36.70 6.39 -5.53
CA SER A 366 37.94 5.59 -5.62
C SER A 366 38.48 5.40 -7.05
N VAL A 367 37.76 5.86 -8.07
CA VAL A 367 38.23 5.78 -9.45
C VAL A 367 39.42 6.70 -9.68
N THR A 368 40.42 6.19 -10.37
CA THR A 368 41.70 6.82 -10.71
C THR A 368 42.10 6.35 -12.10
N TRP A 369 43.17 6.90 -12.67
CA TRP A 369 43.66 6.41 -13.97
C TRP A 369 44.07 4.94 -13.93
N ASN A 370 44.63 4.50 -12.79
CA ASN A 370 45.18 3.16 -12.61
C ASN A 370 44.11 2.06 -12.48
N ASN A 371 42.89 2.40 -12.07
CA ASN A 371 41.79 1.45 -11.86
C ASN A 371 40.49 1.82 -12.63
N GLN A 372 40.61 2.65 -13.67
CA GLN A 372 39.45 3.07 -14.47
C GLN A 372 38.70 1.87 -15.09
N PRO A 373 37.36 1.92 -15.23
CA PRO A 373 36.58 0.79 -15.72
C PRO A 373 36.77 0.56 -17.23
N SER A 374 36.46 -0.67 -17.68
CA SER A 374 36.44 -1.01 -19.10
C SER A 374 35.26 -0.37 -19.83
N ILE A 375 35.44 -0.04 -21.11
CA ILE A 375 34.41 0.56 -21.96
C ILE A 375 34.11 -0.31 -23.18
N GLY A 376 32.91 -0.14 -23.74
CA GLY A 376 32.48 -0.75 -24.99
C GLY A 376 32.92 0.04 -26.23
N SER A 377 32.28 -0.27 -27.37
CA SER A 377 32.45 0.49 -28.62
C SER A 377 31.86 1.90 -28.52
N LEU A 378 32.27 2.78 -29.43
CA LEU A 378 31.72 4.14 -29.56
C LEU A 378 30.19 4.08 -29.69
N LEU A 379 29.48 4.77 -28.80
CA LEU A 379 28.01 4.83 -28.80
C LEU A 379 27.50 6.02 -29.62
N SER A 380 28.02 7.20 -29.34
CA SER A 380 27.68 8.45 -30.05
C SER A 380 28.77 9.50 -29.86
N SER A 381 28.68 10.62 -30.59
CA SER A 381 29.63 11.73 -30.51
C SER A 381 28.96 13.06 -30.78
N THR A 382 29.45 14.11 -30.13
CA THR A 382 28.94 15.49 -30.29
C THR A 382 30.09 16.47 -30.45
N THR A 383 29.94 17.43 -31.37
CA THR A 383 30.89 18.55 -31.52
C THR A 383 30.58 19.61 -30.48
N VAL A 384 31.54 19.87 -29.61
CA VAL A 384 31.43 20.77 -28.46
C VAL A 384 32.21 22.06 -28.75
N GLY A 385 31.54 23.19 -28.71
CA GLY A 385 32.08 24.52 -29.06
C GLY A 385 32.44 25.37 -27.84
N GLY A 386 31.83 26.56 -27.70
CA GLY A 386 31.95 27.44 -26.53
C GLY A 386 30.96 27.08 -25.40
N ALA A 387 30.87 27.93 -24.37
CA ALA A 387 30.01 27.69 -23.21
C ALA A 387 28.53 27.47 -23.61
N GLY A 388 27.89 26.47 -22.99
CA GLY A 388 26.50 26.08 -23.29
C GLY A 388 26.20 24.61 -22.98
N GLU A 389 24.94 24.23 -23.10
CA GLU A 389 24.45 22.86 -22.93
C GLU A 389 24.65 22.04 -24.22
N TYR A 390 25.19 20.84 -24.09
CA TYR A 390 25.39 19.87 -25.18
C TYR A 390 24.78 18.53 -24.81
N SER A 391 24.41 17.72 -25.80
CA SER A 391 23.83 16.39 -25.56
C SER A 391 24.43 15.27 -26.40
N TRP A 392 24.36 14.05 -25.89
CA TRP A 392 24.76 12.81 -26.56
C TRP A 392 23.62 11.81 -26.55
N ASP A 393 23.46 11.06 -27.64
CA ASP A 393 22.47 9.99 -27.77
C ASP A 393 22.97 8.71 -27.09
N LEU A 394 22.14 8.11 -26.24
CA LEU A 394 22.38 6.81 -25.63
C LEU A 394 21.12 5.93 -25.61
N THR A 395 20.22 6.14 -26.58
CA THR A 395 18.91 5.47 -26.67
C THR A 395 19.00 3.95 -26.64
N SER A 396 19.92 3.35 -27.40
CA SER A 396 20.10 1.89 -27.43
C SER A 396 20.59 1.34 -26.09
N LEU A 397 21.49 2.04 -25.41
CA LEU A 397 22.02 1.66 -24.11
C LEU A 397 20.96 1.79 -23.02
N ALA A 398 20.19 2.89 -23.00
CA ALA A 398 19.09 3.09 -22.07
C ALA A 398 18.00 2.01 -22.21
N ARG A 399 17.64 1.62 -23.43
CA ARG A 399 16.71 0.48 -23.65
C ARG A 399 17.25 -0.81 -23.03
N GLY A 400 18.55 -1.06 -23.13
CA GLY A 400 19.20 -2.20 -22.47
C GLY A 400 19.10 -2.14 -20.94
N TRP A 401 19.34 -0.96 -20.36
CA TRP A 401 19.22 -0.75 -18.91
C TRP A 401 17.80 -0.96 -18.40
N TYR A 402 16.82 -0.31 -19.02
CA TYR A 402 15.42 -0.35 -18.59
C TYR A 402 14.72 -1.68 -18.87
N SER A 403 15.18 -2.45 -19.86
CA SER A 403 14.65 -3.81 -20.10
C SER A 403 15.22 -4.86 -19.15
N GLY A 404 16.16 -4.50 -18.27
CA GLY A 404 16.86 -5.47 -17.41
C GLY A 404 17.81 -6.40 -18.16
N THR A 405 18.09 -6.14 -19.45
CA THR A 405 18.98 -6.99 -20.27
C THR A 405 20.45 -6.56 -20.20
N THR A 406 20.72 -5.30 -19.83
CA THR A 406 22.07 -4.73 -19.72
C THR A 406 22.24 -4.09 -18.35
N LYS A 407 23.35 -4.40 -17.66
CA LYS A 407 23.72 -3.73 -16.41
C LYS A 407 24.02 -2.25 -16.62
N ASN A 408 23.51 -1.40 -15.72
CA ASN A 408 23.85 0.02 -15.72
C ASN A 408 25.18 0.31 -14.99
N TYR A 409 26.26 0.38 -15.77
CA TYR A 409 27.56 0.89 -15.29
C TYR A 409 27.82 2.35 -15.71
N GLY A 410 26.87 3.01 -16.36
CA GLY A 410 27.02 4.37 -16.88
C GLY A 410 27.82 4.48 -18.18
N VAL A 411 28.42 5.65 -18.38
CA VAL A 411 29.07 6.09 -19.63
C VAL A 411 30.40 6.78 -19.37
N SER A 412 31.27 6.79 -20.38
CA SER A 412 32.56 7.50 -20.37
C SER A 412 32.61 8.54 -21.49
N LEU A 413 33.05 9.76 -21.17
CA LEU A 413 33.32 10.84 -22.13
C LEU A 413 34.81 10.93 -22.44
N ARG A 414 35.14 10.89 -23.74
CA ARG A 414 36.52 10.96 -24.23
C ARG A 414 36.64 11.94 -25.39
N HIS A 415 37.63 12.81 -25.37
CA HIS A 415 38.00 13.63 -26.51
C HIS A 415 38.41 12.73 -27.68
N GLN A 416 37.98 13.03 -28.90
CA GLN A 416 38.19 12.14 -30.07
C GLN A 416 39.65 11.70 -30.25
N THR A 417 40.59 12.63 -30.13
CA THR A 417 42.03 12.36 -30.31
C THR A 417 42.81 12.23 -29.01
N GLU A 418 42.22 12.61 -27.88
CA GLU A 418 42.91 12.77 -26.59
C GLU A 418 44.20 13.64 -26.60
N THR A 419 44.57 14.29 -27.72
CA THR A 419 45.79 15.12 -27.83
C THR A 419 45.53 16.62 -27.78
N ASN A 420 44.31 17.06 -28.10
CA ASN A 420 43.97 18.48 -28.12
C ASN A 420 43.57 18.94 -26.71
N ASP A 421 43.47 20.27 -26.56
CA ASP A 421 43.07 20.91 -25.31
C ASP A 421 41.70 20.40 -24.82
N ARG A 422 41.53 20.47 -23.49
CA ARG A 422 40.39 19.87 -22.79
C ARG A 422 39.04 20.53 -23.13
N LYS A 423 37.97 19.75 -23.01
CA LYS A 423 36.61 20.26 -22.77
C LYS A 423 36.25 20.08 -21.31
N SER A 424 35.58 21.07 -20.73
CA SER A 424 35.25 21.13 -19.30
C SER A 424 33.75 21.31 -19.10
N PHE A 425 33.12 20.35 -18.42
CA PHE A 425 31.70 20.30 -18.13
C PHE A 425 31.45 20.48 -16.62
N ARG A 426 30.26 20.93 -16.23
CA ARG A 426 29.84 20.92 -14.82
C ARG A 426 29.58 19.48 -14.35
N SER A 427 30.00 19.15 -13.13
CA SER A 427 29.70 17.89 -12.45
C SER A 427 28.46 18.03 -11.55
N SER A 428 28.05 16.93 -10.91
CA SER A 428 27.04 16.97 -9.84
C SER A 428 27.43 17.90 -8.68
N ASP A 429 28.72 18.10 -8.44
CA ASP A 429 29.23 18.96 -7.35
C ASP A 429 29.08 20.47 -7.62
N TYR A 430 28.57 20.90 -8.77
CA TYR A 430 28.47 22.33 -9.09
C TYR A 430 27.28 23.02 -8.39
N ALA A 431 27.49 23.56 -7.19
CA ALA A 431 26.43 24.17 -6.37
C ALA A 431 25.98 25.59 -6.77
N THR A 432 26.72 26.29 -7.63
CA THR A 432 26.43 27.72 -7.93
C THR A 432 25.15 27.89 -8.76
N ASP A 433 24.92 27.02 -9.74
CA ASP A 433 23.70 26.99 -10.55
C ASP A 433 23.31 25.52 -10.80
N PRO A 434 22.41 24.96 -9.96
CA PRO A 434 21.98 23.58 -10.05
C PRO A 434 21.37 23.20 -11.41
N THR A 435 20.86 24.18 -12.18
CA THR A 435 20.28 23.93 -13.51
C THR A 435 21.32 23.50 -14.55
N GLN A 436 22.61 23.71 -14.26
CA GLN A 436 23.72 23.33 -15.13
C GLN A 436 24.31 21.94 -14.84
N LYS A 437 23.83 21.25 -13.80
CA LYS A 437 24.31 19.91 -13.44
C LYS A 437 23.95 18.86 -14.51
N PRO A 438 24.70 17.74 -14.60
CA PRO A 438 24.37 16.66 -15.53
C PRO A 438 22.95 16.13 -15.36
N LYS A 439 22.27 15.87 -16.47
CA LYS A 439 20.95 15.21 -16.49
C LYS A 439 20.85 14.19 -17.62
N LEU A 440 20.11 13.12 -17.39
CA LEU A 440 19.73 12.16 -18.43
C LEU A 440 18.24 12.35 -18.74
N VAL A 441 17.90 12.58 -20.00
CA VAL A 441 16.53 12.81 -20.45
C VAL A 441 16.05 11.64 -21.30
N ILE A 442 15.03 10.93 -20.81
CA ILE A 442 14.41 9.76 -21.44
C ILE A 442 13.06 10.19 -21.98
N THR A 443 12.82 9.96 -23.26
CA THR A 443 11.53 10.19 -23.92
C THR A 443 10.90 8.84 -24.26
N TYR A 444 9.64 8.65 -23.89
CA TYR A 444 8.92 7.39 -24.10
C TYR A 444 7.43 7.62 -24.33
N THR A 445 6.75 6.60 -24.84
CA THR A 445 5.29 6.53 -24.95
C THR A 445 4.76 5.33 -24.19
N ILE A 446 3.49 5.33 -23.78
CA ILE A 446 2.85 4.15 -23.21
C ILE A 446 2.21 3.33 -24.33
N SER A 447 2.52 2.03 -24.40
CA SER A 447 1.84 1.09 -25.29
C SER A 447 1.25 -0.07 -24.48
N PRO A 448 0.00 0.09 -23.99
CA PRO A 448 -0.65 -0.93 -23.17
C PRO A 448 -0.74 -2.29 -23.88
N LEU A 449 -0.30 -3.34 -23.21
CA LEU A 449 -0.65 -4.72 -23.52
C LEU A 449 -1.53 -5.23 -22.37
N GLY A 450 -2.19 -6.37 -22.54
CA GLY A 450 -2.98 -6.95 -21.46
C GLY A 450 -4.21 -6.12 -21.07
N GLU A 451 -4.65 -6.34 -19.83
CA GLU A 451 -5.78 -5.69 -19.19
C GLU A 451 -5.40 -5.28 -17.75
N GLU A 452 -5.52 -4.00 -17.46
CA GLU A 452 -5.22 -3.44 -16.14
C GLU A 452 -6.43 -2.67 -15.61
N PRO A 453 -6.64 -2.58 -14.27
CA PRO A 453 -7.78 -1.86 -13.69
C PRO A 453 -7.89 -0.39 -14.15
N PHE A 454 -6.79 0.22 -14.55
CA PHE A 454 -6.73 1.59 -15.06
C PHE A 454 -6.78 1.70 -16.60
N TRP A 455 -6.56 0.62 -17.34
CA TRP A 455 -6.69 0.60 -18.80
C TRP A 455 -8.07 0.09 -19.20
N THR A 456 -8.86 0.95 -19.83
CA THR A 456 -10.22 0.58 -20.26
C THR A 456 -10.20 -0.13 -21.61
N SER A 457 -10.90 -1.26 -21.68
CA SER A 457 -11.28 -1.90 -22.93
C SER A 457 -12.74 -1.54 -23.28
N ALA A 458 -13.06 -1.50 -24.58
CA ALA A 458 -14.46 -1.62 -24.98
C ALA A 458 -14.94 -3.04 -24.63
N ALA A 459 -16.25 -3.27 -24.52
CA ALA A 459 -16.88 -4.58 -24.24
C ALA A 459 -16.59 -5.71 -25.28
N THR A 460 -15.63 -5.49 -26.16
CA THR A 460 -15.17 -6.35 -27.25
C THR A 460 -13.70 -6.76 -27.10
N ASN A 461 -13.11 -6.52 -25.92
CA ASN A 461 -11.69 -6.77 -25.60
C ASN A 461 -10.72 -6.02 -26.51
N VAL A 462 -11.12 -4.82 -26.95
CA VAL A 462 -10.25 -3.91 -27.70
C VAL A 462 -9.90 -2.75 -26.78
N ASN A 463 -8.61 -2.56 -26.52
CA ASN A 463 -8.14 -1.39 -25.77
C ASN A 463 -8.48 -0.12 -26.57
N THR A 464 -9.29 0.77 -26.00
CA THR A 464 -9.81 1.93 -26.72
C THR A 464 -8.76 3.01 -26.94
N TYR A 465 -7.62 2.98 -26.25
CA TYR A 465 -6.55 3.96 -26.40
C TYR A 465 -5.62 3.63 -27.57
N ASN A 466 -5.14 2.38 -27.64
CA ASN A 466 -4.13 1.97 -28.63
C ASN A 466 -4.63 0.97 -29.68
N GLY A 467 -5.83 0.41 -29.52
CA GLY A 467 -6.41 -0.57 -30.42
C GLY A 467 -5.82 -1.98 -30.33
N ASN A 468 -5.14 -2.31 -29.22
CA ASN A 468 -4.71 -3.69 -28.93
C ASN A 468 -5.94 -4.61 -28.84
N PHE A 469 -5.93 -5.71 -29.60
CA PHE A 469 -6.88 -6.79 -29.41
C PHE A 469 -6.34 -7.74 -28.35
N TYR A 470 -7.08 -7.89 -27.27
CA TYR A 470 -6.78 -8.79 -26.17
C TYR A 470 -7.74 -9.99 -26.19
N LEU A 471 -7.21 -11.21 -26.22
CA LEU A 471 -8.02 -12.43 -26.16
C LEU A 471 -7.50 -13.37 -25.07
N PRO A 472 -8.10 -13.34 -23.86
CA PRO A 472 -7.76 -14.26 -22.79
C PRO A 472 -8.47 -15.62 -23.00
N GLU A 473 -7.76 -16.70 -22.68
CA GLU A 473 -8.24 -18.07 -22.76
C GLU A 473 -7.78 -18.85 -21.51
N SER A 474 -8.68 -19.64 -20.93
CA SER A 474 -8.35 -20.59 -19.85
C SER A 474 -8.37 -22.02 -20.39
N ASP A 475 -7.18 -22.60 -20.53
CA ASP A 475 -7.03 -23.92 -21.11
C ASP A 475 -7.19 -24.99 -20.04
N LEU A 476 -6.44 -24.87 -18.93
CA LEU A 476 -6.46 -25.75 -17.77
C LEU A 476 -6.78 -24.96 -16.50
N ASN A 477 -7.71 -25.46 -15.68
CA ASN A 477 -7.95 -24.94 -14.34
C ASN A 477 -8.35 -26.10 -13.42
N ILE A 478 -7.49 -26.45 -12.46
CA ILE A 478 -7.74 -27.53 -11.51
C ILE A 478 -7.91 -26.91 -10.11
N PRO A 479 -9.16 -26.69 -9.65
CA PRO A 479 -9.39 -26.14 -8.33
C PRO A 479 -8.93 -27.13 -7.26
N GLY A 480 -8.30 -26.63 -6.20
CA GLY A 480 -7.74 -27.41 -5.11
C GLY A 480 -7.55 -26.55 -3.87
N ARG A 481 -6.72 -27.01 -2.93
CA ARG A 481 -6.27 -26.16 -1.82
C ARG A 481 -5.39 -25.04 -2.39
N GLY A 482 -5.63 -23.79 -1.96
CA GLY A 482 -4.92 -22.60 -2.42
C GLY A 482 -5.01 -22.29 -3.90
N ILE A 483 -3.96 -21.67 -4.43
CA ILE A 483 -3.91 -21.16 -5.81
C ILE A 483 -4.04 -22.32 -6.81
N PRO A 484 -5.04 -22.34 -7.71
CA PRO A 484 -5.27 -23.46 -8.62
C PRO A 484 -4.08 -23.78 -9.53
N ALA A 485 -3.86 -25.07 -9.82
CA ALA A 485 -3.01 -25.46 -10.93
C ALA A 485 -3.71 -25.13 -12.24
N SER A 486 -3.28 -24.04 -12.88
CA SER A 486 -3.92 -23.49 -14.07
C SER A 486 -2.92 -23.16 -15.18
N VAL A 487 -3.40 -23.22 -16.42
CA VAL A 487 -2.72 -22.69 -17.60
C VAL A 487 -3.73 -21.83 -18.35
N SER A 488 -3.46 -20.53 -18.36
CA SER A 488 -4.17 -19.53 -19.13
C SER A 488 -3.21 -18.90 -20.13
N ARG A 489 -3.77 -18.33 -21.19
CA ARG A 489 -3.01 -17.61 -22.21
C ARG A 489 -3.76 -16.38 -22.68
N ALA A 490 -3.03 -15.37 -23.10
CA ALA A 490 -3.57 -14.11 -23.57
C ALA A 490 -2.92 -13.74 -24.91
N TYR A 491 -3.74 -13.52 -25.94
CA TYR A 491 -3.26 -12.96 -27.19
C TYR A 491 -3.31 -11.44 -27.15
N ASN A 492 -2.26 -10.80 -27.65
CA ASN A 492 -2.14 -9.36 -27.80
C ASN A 492 -1.74 -9.02 -29.24
N SER A 493 -2.62 -8.37 -30.00
CA SER A 493 -2.32 -8.04 -31.41
C SER A 493 -1.16 -7.07 -31.59
N ARG A 494 -0.82 -6.30 -30.56
CA ARG A 494 0.31 -5.34 -30.59
C ARG A 494 1.58 -5.89 -29.96
N ALA A 495 1.56 -7.12 -29.44
CA ALA A 495 2.77 -7.75 -28.94
C ALA A 495 3.70 -8.12 -30.11
N ASN A 496 5.00 -7.89 -29.92
CA ASN A 496 6.04 -8.16 -30.92
C ASN A 496 6.96 -9.33 -30.52
N THR A 497 6.49 -10.20 -29.62
CA THR A 497 7.23 -11.33 -29.08
C THR A 497 6.44 -12.62 -29.26
N SER A 498 7.16 -13.76 -29.30
CA SER A 498 6.57 -15.09 -29.28
C SER A 498 6.74 -15.69 -27.89
N GLY A 499 5.62 -16.04 -27.24
CA GLY A 499 5.61 -16.78 -25.99
C GLY A 499 5.52 -18.28 -26.21
N LEU A 500 5.22 -19.01 -25.13
CA LEU A 500 5.07 -20.47 -25.12
C LEU A 500 3.96 -20.98 -26.06
N PHE A 501 3.00 -20.12 -26.39
CA PHE A 501 1.88 -20.42 -27.30
C PHE A 501 2.00 -19.75 -28.68
N GLY A 502 3.20 -19.30 -29.07
CA GLY A 502 3.46 -18.69 -30.38
C GLY A 502 3.38 -17.16 -30.37
N TYR A 503 3.48 -16.57 -31.56
CA TYR A 503 3.55 -15.11 -31.72
C TYR A 503 2.32 -14.40 -31.14
N GLY A 504 2.55 -13.35 -30.35
CA GLY A 504 1.50 -12.52 -29.75
C GLY A 504 0.82 -13.14 -28.52
N TRP A 505 1.12 -14.40 -28.18
CA TRP A 505 0.56 -15.06 -27.00
C TRP A 505 1.49 -14.97 -25.78
N THR A 506 0.90 -14.74 -24.62
CA THR A 506 1.50 -14.77 -23.28
C THR A 506 0.76 -15.76 -22.38
N SER A 507 1.30 -16.10 -21.20
CA SER A 507 0.72 -17.09 -20.31
C SER A 507 1.10 -16.89 -18.84
N ASN A 508 0.21 -17.31 -17.94
CA ASN A 508 0.46 -17.31 -16.49
C ASN A 508 1.67 -18.18 -16.06
N ILE A 509 2.08 -19.16 -16.88
CA ILE A 509 3.23 -20.03 -16.57
C ILE A 509 4.55 -19.56 -17.21
N GLU A 510 4.56 -18.42 -17.91
CA GLU A 510 5.76 -17.78 -18.47
C GLU A 510 6.01 -16.37 -17.91
N GLN A 511 5.39 -16.04 -16.78
CA GLN A 511 5.67 -14.81 -16.03
C GLN A 511 7.16 -14.73 -15.68
N HIS A 512 7.73 -13.52 -15.79
CA HIS A 512 9.17 -13.34 -15.72
C HIS A 512 9.60 -12.00 -15.12
N LEU A 513 10.62 -12.03 -14.24
CA LEU A 513 11.34 -10.85 -13.73
C LEU A 513 12.68 -10.67 -14.46
N TYR A 514 12.87 -9.53 -15.13
CA TYR A 514 14.13 -9.15 -15.76
C TYR A 514 14.92 -8.26 -14.82
N ASP A 515 15.97 -8.83 -14.22
CA ASP A 515 16.91 -8.11 -13.36
C ASP A 515 18.34 -8.22 -13.92
N SER A 516 18.91 -7.08 -14.32
CA SER A 516 20.30 -7.01 -14.73
C SER A 516 21.26 -6.94 -13.54
N GLY A 517 20.77 -6.54 -12.35
CA GLY A 517 21.53 -6.31 -11.13
C GLY A 517 21.92 -4.84 -10.88
N ASP A 518 21.71 -3.95 -11.86
CA ASP A 518 21.92 -2.50 -11.76
C ASP A 518 20.84 -1.79 -12.61
N GLY A 519 19.72 -1.40 -11.99
CA GLY A 519 18.60 -0.69 -12.65
C GLY A 519 17.21 -1.13 -12.15
N PRO A 520 16.13 -0.62 -12.76
CA PRO A 520 14.77 -1.08 -12.47
C PRO A 520 14.56 -2.53 -12.90
N ILE A 521 13.77 -3.29 -12.14
CA ILE A 521 13.35 -4.64 -12.50
C ILE A 521 12.07 -4.56 -13.34
N GLN A 522 12.02 -5.30 -14.45
CA GLN A 522 10.78 -5.45 -15.22
C GLN A 522 10.09 -6.76 -14.85
N TYR A 523 8.83 -6.70 -14.49
CA TYR A 523 7.97 -7.85 -14.29
C TYR A 523 7.00 -7.96 -15.47
N LYS A 524 7.11 -9.06 -16.23
CA LYS A 524 6.11 -9.44 -17.23
C LYS A 524 5.12 -10.38 -16.57
N ASP A 525 3.88 -9.94 -16.44
CA ASP A 525 2.82 -10.73 -15.84
C ASP A 525 2.19 -11.74 -16.83
N ALA A 526 1.09 -12.36 -16.41
CA ALA A 526 0.42 -13.42 -17.14
C ALA A 526 -0.19 -12.97 -18.48
N ASP A 527 -0.60 -11.71 -18.58
CA ASP A 527 -1.28 -11.18 -19.76
C ASP A 527 -0.33 -10.44 -20.71
N GLY A 528 0.91 -10.21 -20.26
CA GLY A 528 1.98 -9.62 -21.05
C GLY A 528 2.25 -8.16 -20.71
N THR A 529 1.56 -7.60 -19.73
CA THR A 529 1.84 -6.28 -19.20
C THR A 529 3.22 -6.27 -18.55
N LEU A 530 3.97 -5.20 -18.80
CA LEU A 530 5.29 -4.96 -18.20
C LEU A 530 5.15 -3.92 -17.11
N HIS A 531 5.44 -4.35 -15.88
CA HIS A 531 5.47 -3.55 -14.67
C HIS A 531 6.92 -3.23 -14.29
N SER A 532 7.22 -1.98 -13.94
CA SER A 532 8.57 -1.54 -13.59
C SER A 532 8.70 -1.30 -12.09
N PHE A 533 9.69 -1.94 -11.48
CA PHE A 533 9.99 -1.90 -10.05
C PHE A 533 11.34 -1.23 -9.78
N THR A 534 11.43 -0.42 -8.72
CA THR A 534 12.64 0.33 -8.35
C THR A 534 13.17 -0.09 -7.00
N PRO A 535 14.48 -0.36 -6.87
CA PRO A 535 15.04 -0.79 -5.61
C PRO A 535 15.02 0.32 -4.55
N ASN A 536 14.55 -0.02 -3.35
CA ASN A 536 14.56 0.86 -2.17
C ASN A 536 15.89 0.79 -1.38
N GLY A 537 16.82 -0.07 -1.80
CA GLY A 537 18.14 -0.25 -1.17
C GLY A 537 18.18 -1.22 0.02
N ASP A 538 17.02 -1.69 0.49
CA ASP A 538 16.87 -2.70 1.55
C ASP A 538 16.48 -4.10 1.02
N GLY A 539 16.41 -4.26 -0.30
CA GLY A 539 15.98 -5.48 -0.99
C GLY A 539 14.50 -5.49 -1.35
N THR A 540 13.73 -4.48 -0.97
CA THR A 540 12.36 -4.23 -1.45
C THR A 540 12.36 -3.32 -2.68
N TYR A 541 11.26 -3.36 -3.44
CA TYR A 541 11.09 -2.55 -4.63
C TYR A 541 9.70 -1.94 -4.72
N ASP A 542 9.65 -0.67 -5.10
CA ASP A 542 8.42 0.08 -5.32
C ASP A 542 8.04 0.08 -6.81
N THR A 543 6.75 -0.06 -7.10
CA THR A 543 6.18 0.13 -8.43
C THR A 543 5.76 1.60 -8.62
N SER A 544 5.95 2.13 -9.83
CA SER A 544 5.50 3.49 -10.18
C SER A 544 3.97 3.68 -10.23
N GLN A 545 3.21 2.59 -10.06
CA GLN A 545 1.75 2.56 -10.09
C GLN A 545 1.21 1.72 -8.93
N VAL A 546 0.04 2.08 -8.40
CA VAL A 546 -0.61 1.38 -7.28
C VAL A 546 -1.27 0.10 -7.80
N LEU A 547 -0.45 -0.89 -8.11
CA LEU A 547 -0.85 -2.24 -8.54
C LEU A 547 -1.09 -3.17 -7.35
N GLN A 548 -0.94 -2.69 -6.11
CA GLN A 548 -0.97 -3.49 -4.89
C GLN A 548 -0.04 -4.71 -4.99
N LEU A 549 1.15 -4.49 -5.57
CA LEU A 549 2.20 -5.49 -5.75
C LEU A 549 3.45 -5.07 -4.96
N GLU A 550 3.93 -5.95 -4.09
CA GLU A 550 5.18 -5.76 -3.35
C GLU A 550 6.24 -6.74 -3.84
N LEU A 551 7.36 -6.23 -4.36
CA LEU A 551 8.46 -7.06 -4.82
C LEU A 551 9.63 -7.03 -3.82
N LYS A 552 10.14 -8.20 -3.48
CA LYS A 552 11.32 -8.39 -2.64
C LYS A 552 12.31 -9.33 -3.31
N LYS A 553 13.60 -8.95 -3.31
CA LYS A 553 14.71 -9.84 -3.64
C LYS A 553 15.24 -10.50 -2.37
N ASN A 554 15.20 -11.82 -2.32
CA ASN A 554 15.62 -12.61 -1.17
C ASN A 554 17.15 -12.76 -1.10
N ALA A 555 17.67 -13.09 0.09
CA ALA A 555 19.11 -13.23 0.32
C ALA A 555 19.76 -14.37 -0.49
N ASP A 556 18.98 -15.37 -0.90
CA ASP A 556 19.40 -16.46 -1.79
C ASP A 556 19.38 -16.07 -3.29
N GLY A 557 18.98 -14.84 -3.61
CA GLY A 557 18.88 -14.29 -4.96
C GLY A 557 17.55 -14.58 -5.67
N THR A 558 16.63 -15.32 -5.06
CA THR A 558 15.24 -15.47 -5.57
C THR A 558 14.44 -14.19 -5.35
N TYR A 559 13.23 -14.12 -5.92
CA TYR A 559 12.32 -12.99 -5.73
C TYR A 559 10.98 -13.46 -5.21
N THR A 560 10.34 -12.65 -4.37
CA THR A 560 8.97 -12.82 -3.90
C THR A 560 8.18 -11.60 -4.34
N LEU A 561 7.14 -11.80 -5.14
CA LEU A 561 6.13 -10.81 -5.46
C LEU A 561 4.88 -11.14 -4.63
N THR A 562 4.36 -10.19 -3.85
CA THR A 562 3.14 -10.36 -3.05
C THR A 562 2.02 -9.51 -3.64
N ASP A 563 0.82 -10.08 -3.82
CA ASP A 563 -0.37 -9.35 -4.27
C ASP A 563 -1.25 -8.84 -3.12
N ALA A 564 -2.30 -8.08 -3.44
CA ALA A 564 -3.23 -7.51 -2.47
C ALA A 564 -3.92 -8.55 -1.55
N SER A 565 -4.06 -9.79 -2.01
CA SER A 565 -4.64 -10.90 -1.26
C SER A 565 -3.59 -11.69 -0.47
N GLN A 566 -2.38 -11.13 -0.33
CA GLN A 566 -1.23 -11.74 0.31
C GLN A 566 -0.78 -13.07 -0.33
N ASN A 567 -1.15 -13.33 -1.58
CA ASN A 567 -0.56 -14.44 -2.33
C ASN A 567 0.88 -14.10 -2.71
N GLN A 568 1.77 -15.05 -2.56
CA GLN A 568 3.18 -14.92 -2.91
C GLN A 568 3.52 -15.69 -4.18
N TYR A 569 4.10 -15.00 -5.16
CA TYR A 569 4.65 -15.55 -6.39
C TYR A 569 6.18 -15.52 -6.28
N ILE A 570 6.80 -16.70 -6.23
CA ILE A 570 8.23 -16.84 -6.06
C ILE A 570 8.88 -17.10 -7.41
N PHE A 571 9.88 -16.29 -7.72
CA PHE A 571 10.66 -16.37 -8.93
C PHE A 571 12.07 -16.87 -8.64
N THR A 572 12.62 -17.65 -9.57
CA THR A 572 14.00 -18.15 -9.53
C THR A 572 15.01 -17.01 -9.62
N THR A 573 16.29 -17.30 -9.35
CA THR A 573 17.39 -16.31 -9.51
C THR A 573 17.51 -15.77 -10.94
N THR A 574 17.00 -16.52 -11.94
CA THR A 574 16.95 -16.12 -13.34
C THR A 574 15.65 -15.44 -13.75
N GLY A 575 14.67 -15.34 -12.84
CA GLY A 575 13.45 -14.56 -13.07
C GLY A 575 12.21 -15.36 -13.46
N TYR A 576 12.25 -16.68 -13.63
CA TYR A 576 11.05 -17.49 -13.90
C TYR A 576 10.22 -17.74 -12.65
N ILE A 577 8.90 -17.58 -12.73
CA ILE A 577 7.98 -18.01 -11.66
C ILE A 577 8.10 -19.51 -11.45
N TRP A 578 8.16 -20.01 -10.22
CA TRP A 578 8.24 -21.46 -9.98
C TRP A 578 7.43 -21.94 -8.79
N LYS A 579 6.94 -21.02 -7.95
CA LYS A 579 6.13 -21.35 -6.77
C LYS A 579 5.10 -20.24 -6.54
N MET A 580 3.88 -20.64 -6.22
CA MET A 580 2.77 -19.77 -5.85
C MET A 580 2.25 -20.25 -4.49
N ILE A 581 2.08 -19.35 -3.54
CA ILE A 581 1.74 -19.66 -2.15
C ILE A 581 0.59 -18.75 -1.74
N ASP A 582 -0.52 -19.32 -1.24
CA ASP A 582 -1.58 -18.53 -0.63
C ASP A 582 -1.23 -18.15 0.83
N PRO A 583 -2.01 -17.28 1.50
CA PRO A 583 -1.78 -16.93 2.90
C PRO A 583 -1.81 -18.11 3.88
N ASN A 584 -2.46 -19.21 3.50
CA ASN A 584 -2.53 -20.45 4.27
C ASN A 584 -1.34 -21.40 4.02
N GLU A 585 -0.31 -20.95 3.31
CA GLU A 585 0.89 -21.70 2.90
C GLU A 585 0.61 -22.84 1.91
N ASN A 586 -0.61 -22.93 1.35
CA ASN A 586 -0.92 -23.88 0.30
C ASN A 586 -0.10 -23.53 -0.94
N THR A 587 0.70 -24.47 -1.40
CA THR A 587 1.72 -24.24 -2.42
C THR A 587 1.38 -24.93 -3.73
N THR A 588 1.36 -24.16 -4.82
CA THR A 588 1.39 -24.67 -6.20
C THR A 588 2.75 -24.41 -6.82
N THR A 589 3.35 -25.41 -7.47
CA THR A 589 4.70 -25.32 -8.07
C THR A 589 4.68 -25.52 -9.56
N ILE A 590 5.59 -24.83 -10.25
CA ILE A 590 5.90 -25.00 -11.66
C ILE A 590 7.35 -25.45 -11.77
N ASN A 591 7.58 -26.64 -12.33
CA ASN A 591 8.93 -27.15 -12.56
C ASN A 591 9.36 -26.91 -14.00
N TYR A 592 10.65 -26.63 -14.19
CA TYR A 592 11.24 -26.27 -15.47
C TYR A 592 12.31 -27.26 -15.92
N SER A 593 12.48 -27.38 -17.24
CA SER A 593 13.67 -27.92 -17.89
C SER A 593 14.35 -26.78 -18.67
N GLY A 594 15.41 -26.20 -18.11
CA GLY A 594 15.94 -24.93 -18.60
C GLY A 594 14.91 -23.81 -18.40
N ALA A 595 14.51 -23.14 -19.48
CA ALA A 595 13.50 -22.08 -19.48
C ALA A 595 12.05 -22.58 -19.71
N LEU A 596 11.84 -23.89 -19.91
CA LEU A 596 10.55 -24.44 -20.32
C LEU A 596 9.80 -25.09 -19.15
N PRO A 597 8.58 -24.65 -18.80
CA PRO A 597 7.80 -25.31 -17.75
C PRO A 597 7.33 -26.70 -18.20
N ILE A 598 7.70 -27.75 -17.48
CA ILE A 598 7.40 -29.14 -17.84
C ILE A 598 6.30 -29.75 -16.99
N ARG A 599 6.03 -29.18 -15.81
CA ARG A 599 5.11 -29.75 -14.82
C ARG A 599 4.53 -28.68 -13.92
N ILE A 600 3.24 -28.80 -13.61
CA ILE A 600 2.54 -28.01 -12.58
C ILE A 600 2.05 -29.00 -11.52
N THR A 601 2.32 -28.72 -10.25
CA THR A 601 1.84 -29.52 -9.12
C THR A 601 1.07 -28.63 -8.16
N ASP A 602 -0.20 -28.93 -7.90
CA ASP A 602 -1.00 -28.17 -6.93
C ASP A 602 -0.69 -28.56 -5.48
N ALA A 603 -1.28 -27.82 -4.53
CA ALA A 603 -1.11 -28.07 -3.09
C ALA A 603 -1.66 -29.43 -2.61
N SER A 604 -2.44 -30.12 -3.43
CA SER A 604 -2.93 -31.49 -3.18
C SER A 604 -2.04 -32.56 -3.83
N ASN A 605 -0.87 -32.19 -4.35
CA ASN A 605 0.08 -33.05 -5.08
C ASN A 605 -0.45 -33.65 -6.38
N ARG A 606 -1.52 -33.09 -6.96
CA ARG A 606 -1.98 -33.50 -8.29
C ARG A 606 -1.10 -32.87 -9.36
N ILE A 607 -0.80 -33.63 -10.41
CA ILE A 607 0.23 -33.28 -11.38
C ILE A 607 -0.37 -33.08 -12.76
N SER A 608 -0.04 -31.95 -13.39
CA SER A 608 -0.23 -31.71 -14.82
C SER A 608 1.12 -31.64 -15.53
N THR A 609 1.26 -32.28 -16.69
CA THR A 609 2.52 -32.31 -17.45
C THR A 609 2.39 -31.56 -18.77
N ILE A 610 3.48 -30.94 -19.20
CA ILE A 610 3.56 -30.11 -20.41
C ILE A 610 4.63 -30.68 -21.34
N THR A 611 4.32 -30.73 -22.63
CA THR A 611 5.22 -31.19 -23.69
C THR A 611 5.29 -30.16 -24.83
N TYR A 612 6.39 -30.21 -25.58
CA TYR A 612 6.79 -29.16 -26.52
C TYR A 612 7.03 -29.69 -27.93
N ASP A 613 6.87 -28.80 -28.92
CA ASP A 613 7.33 -29.03 -30.28
C ASP A 613 8.83 -28.73 -30.46
N ALA A 614 9.35 -28.92 -31.69
CA ALA A 614 10.76 -28.71 -32.02
C ALA A 614 11.24 -27.24 -31.90
N ASN A 615 10.31 -26.28 -31.81
CA ASN A 615 10.57 -24.86 -31.65
C ASN A 615 10.33 -24.38 -30.21
N ASN A 616 10.23 -25.31 -29.24
CA ASN A 616 9.97 -25.03 -27.83
C ASN A 616 8.62 -24.35 -27.54
N ARG A 617 7.60 -24.57 -28.39
CA ARG A 617 6.22 -24.15 -28.12
C ARG A 617 5.42 -25.29 -27.52
N ILE A 618 4.46 -25.01 -26.65
CA ILE A 618 3.66 -26.05 -25.99
C ILE A 618 2.85 -26.82 -27.04
N SER A 619 3.07 -28.12 -27.16
CA SER A 619 2.32 -28.98 -28.08
C SER A 619 1.18 -29.71 -27.38
N ARG A 620 1.31 -30.00 -26.08
CA ARG A 620 0.28 -30.70 -25.31
C ARG A 620 0.43 -30.49 -23.80
N ILE A 621 -0.71 -30.32 -23.14
CA ILE A 621 -0.87 -30.36 -21.68
C ILE A 621 -1.69 -31.61 -21.32
N THR A 622 -1.30 -32.33 -20.27
CA THR A 622 -2.05 -33.49 -19.74
C THR A 622 -2.34 -33.24 -18.27
N ASP A 623 -3.61 -33.40 -17.89
CA ASP A 623 -4.05 -33.18 -16.51
C ASP A 623 -3.97 -34.48 -15.67
N PRO A 624 -4.23 -34.42 -14.34
CA PRO A 624 -4.14 -35.59 -13.45
C PRO A 624 -5.13 -36.72 -13.78
N ALA A 625 -6.21 -36.41 -14.50
CA ALA A 625 -7.22 -37.36 -14.94
C ALA A 625 -6.91 -37.94 -16.34
N SER A 626 -5.69 -37.69 -16.86
CA SER A 626 -5.25 -38.09 -18.20
C SER A 626 -6.03 -37.46 -19.36
N ARG A 627 -6.77 -36.38 -19.12
CA ARG A 627 -7.37 -35.55 -20.17
C ARG A 627 -6.28 -34.69 -20.80
N THR A 628 -6.37 -34.41 -22.09
CA THR A 628 -5.32 -33.68 -22.81
C THR A 628 -5.84 -32.42 -23.48
N ILE A 629 -4.98 -31.42 -23.57
CA ILE A 629 -5.18 -30.22 -24.37
C ILE A 629 -4.03 -30.19 -25.39
N GLU A 630 -4.35 -30.26 -26.67
CA GLU A 630 -3.37 -30.35 -27.76
C GLU A 630 -3.37 -29.06 -28.59
N TYR A 631 -2.18 -28.64 -28.98
CA TYR A 631 -1.91 -27.38 -29.67
C TYR A 631 -1.22 -27.66 -31.00
N SER A 632 -1.58 -26.90 -32.03
CA SER A 632 -0.93 -26.99 -33.35
C SER A 632 -0.63 -25.62 -33.91
N TYR A 633 0.46 -25.54 -34.68
CA TYR A 633 1.02 -24.29 -35.17
C TYR A 633 1.23 -24.34 -36.68
N ASN A 634 1.15 -23.17 -37.32
CA ASN A 634 1.61 -23.04 -38.70
C ASN A 634 3.14 -22.93 -38.79
N ALA A 635 3.67 -22.88 -40.02
CA ALA A 635 5.11 -22.74 -40.28
C ALA A 635 5.69 -21.38 -39.85
N SER A 636 4.85 -20.34 -39.76
CA SER A 636 5.26 -18.99 -39.38
C SER A 636 5.44 -18.81 -37.88
N GLY A 637 4.85 -19.68 -37.05
CA GLY A 637 4.92 -19.50 -35.60
C GLY A 637 3.57 -19.54 -34.89
N ASP A 638 2.48 -19.34 -35.61
CA ASP A 638 1.19 -18.96 -35.03
C ASP A 638 0.37 -20.19 -34.59
N LEU A 639 -0.29 -20.07 -33.44
CA LEU A 639 -1.18 -21.11 -32.90
C LEU A 639 -2.47 -21.18 -33.71
N ILE A 640 -2.68 -22.27 -34.46
CA ILE A 640 -3.82 -22.43 -35.37
C ILE A 640 -4.95 -23.32 -34.83
N SER A 641 -4.69 -24.17 -33.83
CA SER A 641 -5.75 -24.94 -33.18
C SER A 641 -5.41 -25.35 -31.75
N VAL A 642 -6.44 -25.36 -30.90
CA VAL A 642 -6.44 -25.92 -29.53
C VAL A 642 -7.57 -26.93 -29.41
N THR A 643 -7.26 -28.17 -29.05
CA THR A 643 -8.24 -29.27 -28.92
C THR A 643 -8.18 -29.89 -27.53
N LYS A 644 -9.30 -29.88 -26.80
CA LYS A 644 -9.46 -30.59 -25.53
C LYS A 644 -9.99 -32.01 -25.80
N LYS A 645 -9.39 -33.02 -25.19
CA LYS A 645 -9.79 -34.42 -25.30
C LYS A 645 -10.00 -35.05 -23.93
N ASP A 646 -10.92 -36.01 -23.85
CA ASP A 646 -11.07 -36.88 -22.68
C ASP A 646 -9.89 -37.87 -22.56
N ALA A 647 -9.90 -38.68 -21.49
CA ALA A 647 -8.86 -39.68 -21.25
C ALA A 647 -8.85 -40.83 -22.29
N ALA A 648 -9.94 -41.02 -23.05
CA ALA A 648 -10.02 -41.98 -24.14
C ALA A 648 -9.50 -41.42 -25.47
N GLY A 649 -9.15 -40.13 -25.52
CA GLY A 649 -8.70 -39.43 -26.72
C GLY A 649 -9.83 -38.88 -27.58
N THR A 650 -11.07 -38.88 -27.10
CA THR A 650 -12.22 -38.28 -27.80
C THR A 650 -12.12 -36.76 -27.71
N SER A 651 -12.17 -36.08 -28.85
CA SER A 651 -12.23 -34.61 -28.89
C SER A 651 -13.53 -34.11 -28.27
N LEU A 652 -13.42 -33.29 -27.23
CA LEU A 652 -14.54 -32.65 -26.53
C LEU A 652 -14.83 -31.27 -27.09
N SER A 653 -13.79 -30.51 -27.44
CA SER A 653 -13.91 -29.15 -27.99
C SER A 653 -12.68 -28.77 -28.79
N THR A 654 -12.86 -28.05 -29.89
CA THR A 654 -11.76 -27.52 -30.69
C THR A 654 -12.00 -26.05 -31.01
N VAL A 655 -10.98 -25.22 -30.79
CA VAL A 655 -10.92 -23.83 -31.24
C VAL A 655 -9.89 -23.74 -32.36
N THR A 656 -10.18 -22.98 -33.41
CA THR A 656 -9.23 -22.74 -34.52
C THR A 656 -8.99 -21.26 -34.72
N TYR A 657 -7.78 -20.90 -35.15
CA TYR A 657 -7.32 -19.54 -35.33
C TYR A 657 -6.75 -19.34 -36.72
N GLU A 658 -6.93 -18.14 -37.26
CA GLU A 658 -6.45 -17.74 -38.57
C GLU A 658 -5.68 -16.41 -38.45
N TYR A 659 -4.55 -16.31 -39.15
CA TYR A 659 -3.65 -15.15 -39.07
C TYR A 659 -3.40 -14.51 -40.44
N GLU A 660 -2.97 -13.26 -40.40
CA GLU A 660 -2.34 -12.53 -41.49
C GLU A 660 -0.82 -12.84 -41.55
N THR A 661 -0.14 -12.39 -42.61
CA THR A 661 1.30 -12.63 -42.78
C THR A 661 2.19 -11.91 -41.77
N ASN A 662 1.68 -10.86 -41.11
CA ASN A 662 2.36 -10.13 -40.04
C ASN A 662 2.01 -10.68 -38.64
N HIS A 663 1.47 -11.90 -38.55
CA HIS A 663 1.07 -12.58 -37.31
C HIS A 663 -0.14 -11.99 -36.59
N ASN A 664 -0.87 -11.04 -37.19
CA ASN A 664 -2.14 -10.58 -36.63
C ASN A 664 -3.24 -11.64 -36.77
N LEU A 665 -3.96 -11.92 -35.68
CA LEU A 665 -5.13 -12.79 -35.69
C LEU A 665 -6.25 -12.15 -36.52
N LYS A 666 -6.58 -12.72 -37.69
CA LYS A 666 -7.69 -12.26 -38.56
C LYS A 666 -9.03 -12.93 -38.24
N GLY A 667 -9.01 -14.05 -37.53
CA GLY A 667 -10.24 -14.68 -37.06
C GLY A 667 -10.02 -15.92 -36.23
N PHE A 668 -11.06 -16.32 -35.50
CA PHE A 668 -11.08 -17.53 -34.68
C PHE A 668 -12.48 -18.14 -34.65
N THR A 669 -12.57 -19.45 -34.49
CA THR A 669 -13.82 -20.21 -34.50
C THR A 669 -13.96 -20.98 -33.20
N ASP A 670 -15.07 -20.76 -32.51
CA ASP A 670 -15.39 -21.44 -31.25
C ASP A 670 -15.77 -22.92 -31.48
N PRO A 671 -15.92 -23.74 -30.42
CA PRO A 671 -16.27 -25.15 -30.56
C PRO A 671 -17.66 -25.41 -31.16
N ASN A 672 -18.53 -24.40 -31.22
CA ASN A 672 -19.85 -24.49 -31.82
C ASN A 672 -19.85 -24.11 -33.31
N GLY A 673 -18.69 -23.75 -33.87
CA GLY A 673 -18.54 -23.33 -35.27
C GLY A 673 -18.80 -21.84 -35.51
N ASN A 674 -18.98 -21.02 -34.47
CA ASN A 674 -19.17 -19.58 -34.65
C ASN A 674 -17.82 -18.91 -34.91
N LYS A 675 -17.66 -18.32 -36.09
CA LYS A 675 -16.45 -17.61 -36.48
C LYS A 675 -16.53 -16.12 -36.15
N LYS A 676 -15.54 -15.61 -35.43
CA LYS A 676 -15.29 -14.17 -35.26
C LYS A 676 -14.12 -13.75 -36.16
N THR A 677 -14.20 -12.58 -36.78
CA THR A 677 -13.12 -12.01 -37.61
C THR A 677 -12.69 -10.65 -37.09
N VAL A 678 -11.41 -10.35 -37.26
CA VAL A 678 -10.76 -9.10 -36.85
C VAL A 678 -10.05 -8.51 -38.07
N THR A 679 -10.16 -7.20 -38.29
CA THR A 679 -9.31 -6.48 -39.27
C THR A 679 -8.54 -5.38 -38.58
N TYR A 680 -7.41 -4.95 -39.15
CA TYR A 680 -6.51 -3.98 -38.54
C TYR A 680 -6.23 -2.79 -39.47
N THR A 681 -5.84 -1.66 -38.88
CA THR A 681 -5.21 -0.55 -39.61
C THR A 681 -3.75 -0.88 -39.93
N ALA A 682 -3.09 -0.05 -40.74
CA ALA A 682 -1.65 -0.20 -41.05
C ALA A 682 -0.71 -0.10 -39.83
N ASP A 683 -1.19 0.46 -38.71
CA ASP A 683 -0.44 0.58 -37.44
C ASP A 683 -0.86 -0.48 -36.41
N ASP A 684 -1.44 -1.61 -36.85
CA ASP A 684 -1.90 -2.73 -36.01
C ASP A 684 -2.92 -2.34 -34.92
N LYS A 685 -3.88 -1.49 -35.27
CA LYS A 685 -5.05 -1.19 -34.42
C LYS A 685 -6.28 -1.87 -34.98
N VAL A 686 -7.10 -2.48 -34.12
CA VAL A 686 -8.35 -3.12 -34.57
C VAL A 686 -9.25 -2.11 -35.29
N GLN A 687 -9.61 -2.39 -36.54
CA GLN A 687 -10.54 -1.59 -37.33
C GLN A 687 -11.97 -2.14 -37.24
N THR A 688 -12.13 -3.46 -37.36
CA THR A 688 -13.45 -4.11 -37.28
C THR A 688 -13.38 -5.43 -36.51
N LEU A 689 -14.48 -5.74 -35.80
CA LEU A 689 -14.78 -7.06 -35.25
C LEU A 689 -16.13 -7.51 -35.80
N ALA A 690 -16.21 -8.72 -36.33
CA ALA A 690 -17.45 -9.23 -36.92
C ALA A 690 -17.73 -10.69 -36.54
N TYR A 691 -19.02 -11.03 -36.39
CA TYR A 691 -19.48 -12.37 -36.07
C TYR A 691 -20.89 -12.64 -36.65
N PRO A 692 -21.24 -13.90 -36.96
CA PRO A 692 -22.56 -14.23 -37.48
C PRO A 692 -23.63 -14.15 -36.38
N ILE A 693 -24.81 -13.64 -36.72
CA ILE A 693 -26.02 -13.62 -35.89
C ILE A 693 -27.21 -14.11 -36.70
N THR A 694 -28.24 -14.66 -36.05
CA THR A 694 -29.49 -15.01 -36.73
C THR A 694 -30.56 -13.98 -36.40
N VAL A 695 -31.09 -13.31 -37.43
CA VAL A 695 -32.17 -12.32 -37.30
C VAL A 695 -33.31 -12.72 -38.22
N GLY A 696 -34.46 -13.05 -37.64
CA GLY A 696 -35.64 -13.48 -38.42
C GLY A 696 -35.44 -14.78 -39.19
N GLY A 697 -34.59 -15.69 -38.70
CA GLY A 697 -34.29 -16.97 -39.36
C GLY A 697 -33.18 -16.91 -40.44
N SER A 698 -32.64 -15.73 -40.72
CA SER A 698 -31.53 -15.55 -41.66
C SER A 698 -30.23 -15.21 -40.93
N VAL A 699 -29.13 -15.83 -41.35
CA VAL A 699 -27.78 -15.50 -40.86
C VAL A 699 -27.35 -14.15 -41.45
N GLN A 700 -27.00 -13.21 -40.57
CA GLN A 700 -26.44 -11.90 -40.90
C GLN A 700 -25.10 -11.74 -40.18
N THR A 701 -24.31 -10.73 -40.56
CA THR A 701 -23.05 -10.42 -39.89
C THR A 701 -23.24 -9.20 -38.99
N ALA A 702 -23.03 -9.38 -37.68
CA ALA A 702 -22.92 -8.29 -36.73
C ALA A 702 -21.50 -7.73 -36.78
N THR A 703 -21.34 -6.44 -37.06
CA THR A 703 -20.03 -5.78 -37.18
C THR A 703 -19.92 -4.62 -36.22
N THR A 704 -18.88 -4.62 -35.39
CA THR A 704 -18.43 -3.48 -34.58
C THR A 704 -17.26 -2.80 -35.27
N THR A 705 -17.26 -1.47 -35.37
CA THR A 705 -16.17 -0.70 -36.00
C THR A 705 -15.53 0.29 -35.04
N PHE A 706 -14.24 0.54 -35.24
CA PHE A 706 -13.42 1.43 -34.41
C PHE A 706 -12.80 2.53 -35.28
N ALA A 707 -12.96 3.78 -34.85
CA ALA A 707 -12.31 4.93 -35.46
C ALA A 707 -11.50 5.70 -34.41
N TYR A 708 -10.18 5.76 -34.62
CA TYR A 708 -9.23 6.37 -33.69
C TYR A 708 -8.86 7.79 -34.14
N ASP A 709 -9.18 8.77 -33.32
CA ASP A 709 -8.67 10.14 -33.42
C ASP A 709 -7.52 10.29 -32.43
N THR A 710 -6.31 10.14 -32.94
CA THR A 710 -5.09 10.21 -32.13
C THR A 710 -4.75 11.61 -31.64
N VAL A 711 -5.30 12.66 -32.28
CA VAL A 711 -5.05 14.06 -31.93
C VAL A 711 -5.95 14.45 -30.76
N ASN A 712 -7.22 14.08 -30.80
CA ASN A 712 -8.20 14.40 -29.76
C ASN A 712 -8.32 13.30 -28.68
N LYS A 713 -7.48 12.26 -28.73
CA LYS A 713 -7.46 11.11 -27.79
C LYS A 713 -8.82 10.43 -27.68
N LEU A 714 -9.52 10.37 -28.81
CA LEU A 714 -10.91 9.95 -28.89
C LEU A 714 -11.00 8.68 -29.74
N THR A 715 -11.75 7.70 -29.27
CA THR A 715 -12.09 6.50 -30.04
C THR A 715 -13.59 6.39 -30.18
N THR A 716 -14.08 6.29 -31.41
CA THR A 716 -15.49 6.04 -31.70
C THR A 716 -15.67 4.55 -31.97
N VAL A 717 -16.47 3.90 -31.13
CA VAL A 717 -16.91 2.51 -31.30
C VAL A 717 -18.33 2.54 -31.83
N THR A 718 -18.59 1.91 -32.98
CA THR A 718 -19.94 1.77 -33.53
C THR A 718 -20.36 0.31 -33.40
N ASP A 719 -21.44 0.04 -32.66
CA ASP A 719 -21.95 -1.31 -32.46
C ASP A 719 -22.69 -1.85 -33.71
N PRO A 720 -23.08 -3.14 -33.75
CA PRO A 720 -23.78 -3.71 -34.89
C PRO A 720 -25.15 -3.09 -35.21
N LYS A 721 -25.74 -2.35 -34.27
CA LYS A 721 -27.02 -1.63 -34.45
C LYS A 721 -26.80 -0.22 -35.00
N GLY A 722 -25.55 0.23 -35.13
CA GLY A 722 -25.18 1.58 -35.54
C GLY A 722 -25.10 2.59 -34.41
N THR A 723 -25.30 2.16 -33.15
CA THR A 723 -25.15 3.02 -31.98
C THR A 723 -23.67 3.31 -31.75
N LYS A 724 -23.34 4.58 -31.53
CA LYS A 724 -21.98 5.05 -31.31
C LYS A 724 -21.69 5.25 -29.83
N THR A 725 -20.51 4.84 -29.40
CA THR A 725 -19.94 5.13 -28.09
C THR A 725 -18.57 5.77 -28.28
N LEU A 726 -18.38 6.95 -27.70
CA LEU A 726 -17.16 7.74 -27.78
C LEU A 726 -16.39 7.59 -26.47
N TYR A 727 -15.12 7.18 -26.56
CA TYR A 727 -14.20 7.06 -25.44
C TYR A 727 -13.12 8.13 -25.56
N THR A 728 -13.14 9.11 -24.66
CA THR A 728 -12.10 10.13 -24.56
C THR A 728 -11.12 9.73 -23.48
N HIS A 729 -9.82 9.79 -23.77
CA HIS A 729 -8.77 9.33 -22.87
C HIS A 729 -7.93 10.49 -22.35
N ASN A 730 -7.37 10.32 -21.15
CA ASN A 730 -6.24 11.11 -20.70
C ASN A 730 -4.94 10.59 -21.35
N ASP A 731 -3.83 11.14 -20.90
CA ASP A 731 -2.53 10.86 -21.48
C ASP A 731 -1.97 9.49 -21.08
N TYR A 732 -2.41 8.98 -19.92
CA TYR A 732 -2.09 7.66 -19.39
C TYR A 732 -2.87 6.52 -20.07
N GLY A 733 -3.81 6.88 -20.95
CA GLY A 733 -4.68 5.93 -21.64
C GLY A 733 -5.93 5.55 -20.85
N ASN A 734 -6.19 6.17 -19.70
CA ASN A 734 -7.44 5.96 -18.98
C ASN A 734 -8.57 6.70 -19.68
N VAL A 735 -9.78 6.15 -19.63
CA VAL A 735 -10.97 6.83 -20.12
C VAL A 735 -11.43 7.89 -19.13
N VAL A 736 -11.45 9.15 -19.56
CA VAL A 736 -11.97 10.30 -18.78
C VAL A 736 -13.40 10.68 -19.14
N GLN A 737 -13.89 10.23 -20.29
CA GLN A 737 -15.29 10.41 -20.67
C GLN A 737 -15.77 9.28 -21.58
N ILE A 738 -16.95 8.74 -21.26
CA ILE A 738 -17.72 7.88 -22.17
C ILE A 738 -18.94 8.67 -22.61
N THR A 739 -19.20 8.71 -23.92
CA THR A 739 -20.40 9.32 -24.49
C THR A 739 -21.13 8.31 -25.36
N GLN A 740 -22.27 7.81 -24.87
CA GLN A 740 -23.10 6.83 -25.58
C GLN A 740 -24.23 7.52 -26.35
N ASP A 741 -24.48 7.01 -27.55
CA ASP A 741 -25.50 7.52 -28.47
C ASP A 741 -25.42 9.06 -28.66
N PRO A 742 -24.26 9.59 -29.10
CA PRO A 742 -24.02 11.04 -29.19
C PRO A 742 -24.98 11.77 -30.13
N ALA A 743 -25.67 11.04 -31.02
CA ALA A 743 -26.67 11.58 -31.94
C ALA A 743 -28.12 11.40 -31.46
N GLY A 744 -28.35 10.65 -30.37
CA GLY A 744 -29.63 10.45 -29.72
C GLY A 744 -29.60 10.96 -28.29
N LEU A 745 -29.61 10.06 -27.30
CA LEU A 745 -29.74 10.44 -25.89
C LEU A 745 -28.47 11.03 -25.28
N ASN A 746 -27.31 10.89 -25.93
CA ASN A 746 -26.04 11.55 -25.58
C ASN A 746 -25.65 11.39 -24.10
N TYR A 747 -25.76 10.17 -23.59
CA TYR A 747 -25.42 9.85 -22.20
C TYR A 747 -23.92 10.04 -21.96
N LYS A 748 -23.55 10.86 -20.98
CA LYS A 748 -22.16 11.17 -20.66
C LYS A 748 -21.80 10.71 -19.26
N GLN A 749 -20.76 9.89 -19.17
CA GLN A 749 -20.06 9.56 -17.93
C GLN A 749 -18.70 10.21 -17.96
N THR A 750 -18.28 10.84 -16.87
CA THR A 750 -16.94 11.43 -16.74
C THR A 750 -16.21 10.84 -15.55
N PHE A 751 -14.92 10.61 -15.71
CA PHE A 751 -14.04 9.97 -14.73
C PHE A 751 -12.86 10.90 -14.44
N THR A 752 -12.51 11.03 -13.17
CA THR A 752 -11.32 11.74 -12.71
C THR A 752 -10.45 10.76 -11.96
N TYR A 753 -9.15 10.76 -12.29
CA TYR A 753 -8.16 9.91 -11.65
C TYR A 753 -7.21 10.78 -10.83
N ASN A 754 -6.70 10.26 -9.73
CA ASN A 754 -5.49 10.82 -9.13
C ASN A 754 -4.29 10.43 -9.98
N ASN A 755 -3.12 10.75 -9.49
CA ASN A 755 -1.90 10.68 -10.27
C ASN A 755 -1.15 9.36 -10.05
N GLU A 756 -1.62 8.57 -9.08
CA GLU A 756 -1.38 7.15 -8.89
C GLU A 756 -2.24 6.28 -9.83
N ASN A 757 -2.98 6.91 -10.75
CA ASN A 757 -3.86 6.29 -11.74
C ASN A 757 -5.14 5.63 -11.17
N GLN A 758 -5.50 5.94 -9.93
CA GLN A 758 -6.70 5.44 -9.26
C GLN A 758 -7.90 6.35 -9.54
N LEU A 759 -9.08 5.78 -9.73
CA LEU A 759 -10.31 6.53 -9.95
C LEU A 759 -10.75 7.25 -8.68
N VAL A 760 -10.76 8.58 -8.66
CA VAL A 760 -11.18 9.39 -7.50
C VAL A 760 -12.55 10.03 -7.62
N SER A 761 -13.07 10.18 -8.84
CA SER A 761 -14.43 10.67 -9.04
C SER A 761 -15.07 10.10 -10.30
N GLN A 762 -16.34 9.73 -10.20
CA GLN A 762 -17.16 9.28 -11.31
C GLN A 762 -18.49 10.03 -11.31
N LYS A 763 -18.82 10.64 -12.46
CA LYS A 763 -20.12 11.30 -12.68
C LYS A 763 -21.09 10.36 -13.37
N ASP A 764 -22.30 10.23 -12.83
CA ASP A 764 -23.33 9.30 -13.30
C ASP A 764 -23.84 9.62 -14.72
N ALA A 765 -24.19 8.57 -15.48
CA ALA A 765 -24.69 8.61 -16.86
C ALA A 765 -26.10 9.21 -17.02
N ASN A 766 -26.96 9.18 -16.00
CA ASN A 766 -28.39 9.49 -16.13
C ASN A 766 -28.73 10.99 -16.25
N ALA A 767 -27.73 11.86 -16.39
CA ALA A 767 -27.95 13.30 -16.46
C ALA A 767 -28.28 13.78 -17.89
N ASN A 768 -29.47 13.44 -18.40
CA ASN A 768 -30.15 14.22 -19.45
C ASN A 768 -30.80 15.50 -18.90
N ALA A 769 -30.61 15.82 -17.62
CA ALA A 769 -30.88 17.12 -17.03
C ALA A 769 -29.59 17.94 -16.96
N ALA A 770 -29.57 19.10 -17.62
CA ALA A 770 -28.52 20.10 -17.43
C ALA A 770 -28.36 20.42 -15.92
N ASN A 771 -27.11 20.50 -15.45
CA ASN A 771 -26.68 20.88 -14.08
C ASN A 771 -26.68 19.80 -12.98
N SER A 772 -26.72 18.50 -13.28
CA SER A 772 -26.46 17.50 -12.22
C SER A 772 -24.99 17.49 -11.78
N SER A 773 -24.75 17.56 -10.47
CA SER A 773 -23.46 17.36 -9.79
C SER A 773 -23.34 15.99 -9.13
N ALA A 774 -24.22 15.04 -9.48
CA ALA A 774 -24.24 13.69 -8.93
C ALA A 774 -22.92 12.96 -9.23
N THR A 775 -22.08 12.82 -8.21
CA THR A 775 -20.75 12.21 -8.31
C THR A 775 -20.59 11.16 -7.23
N TYR A 776 -19.97 10.05 -7.60
CA TYR A 776 -19.31 9.16 -6.65
C TYR A 776 -17.89 9.65 -6.46
N ASN A 777 -17.44 9.78 -5.22
CA ASN A 777 -16.08 10.16 -4.88
C ASN A 777 -15.42 9.04 -4.07
N TYR A 778 -14.18 8.71 -4.43
CA TYR A 778 -13.42 7.59 -3.89
C TYR A 778 -12.15 8.11 -3.20
N THR A 779 -11.79 7.51 -2.08
CA THR A 779 -10.53 7.80 -1.37
C THR A 779 -9.81 6.50 -1.07
N TYR A 780 -8.49 6.50 -1.24
CA TYR A 780 -7.63 5.33 -1.04
C TYR A 780 -6.61 5.60 0.06
N ASP A 781 -6.11 4.55 0.70
CA ASP A 781 -4.91 4.62 1.55
C ASP A 781 -3.62 4.48 0.70
N ALA A 782 -2.45 4.51 1.36
CA ALA A 782 -1.15 4.39 0.71
C ALA A 782 -0.90 3.01 0.06
N ASN A 783 -1.62 1.97 0.50
CA ASN A 783 -1.56 0.61 -0.06
C ASN A 783 -2.56 0.43 -1.22
N GLY A 784 -3.32 1.47 -1.55
CA GLY A 784 -4.31 1.44 -2.62
C GLY A 784 -5.68 0.89 -2.24
N ASN A 785 -5.94 0.63 -0.95
CA ASN A 785 -7.25 0.13 -0.52
C ASN A 785 -8.28 1.25 -0.52
N LEU A 786 -9.50 0.96 -0.99
CA LEU A 786 -10.60 1.92 -1.01
C LEU A 786 -11.12 2.17 0.42
N THR A 787 -10.82 3.32 0.99
CA THR A 787 -11.17 3.68 2.39
C THR A 787 -12.46 4.46 2.52
N LYS A 788 -12.91 5.14 1.46
CA LYS A 788 -14.16 5.91 1.49
C LYS A 788 -14.82 5.99 0.13
N VAL A 789 -16.14 5.79 0.12
CA VAL A 789 -17.03 6.09 -1.00
C VAL A 789 -18.02 7.15 -0.54
N THR A 790 -18.16 8.25 -1.29
CA THR A 790 -19.21 9.25 -1.07
C THR A 790 -20.13 9.24 -2.28
N ASN A 791 -21.40 8.93 -2.07
CA ASN A 791 -22.37 8.84 -3.17
C ASN A 791 -22.93 10.23 -3.56
N PRO A 792 -23.73 10.33 -4.64
CA PRO A 792 -24.34 11.58 -5.07
C PRO A 792 -25.23 12.31 -4.04
N LEU A 793 -25.69 11.62 -2.99
CA LEU A 793 -26.50 12.18 -1.90
C LEU A 793 -25.63 12.72 -0.74
N ASN A 794 -24.30 12.72 -0.91
CA ASN A 794 -23.30 13.00 0.13
C ASN A 794 -23.33 12.01 1.30
N GLU A 795 -23.91 10.82 1.11
CA GLU A 795 -23.82 9.73 2.06
C GLU A 795 -22.47 9.04 1.90
N THR A 796 -21.88 8.62 3.01
CA THR A 796 -20.51 8.09 3.04
C THR A 796 -20.49 6.66 3.56
N THR A 797 -19.80 5.79 2.83
CA THR A 797 -19.39 4.47 3.31
C THR A 797 -17.88 4.51 3.54
N THR A 798 -17.40 3.99 4.67
CA THR A 798 -15.97 3.96 5.01
C THR A 798 -15.52 2.55 5.34
N THR A 799 -14.33 2.18 4.88
CA THR A 799 -13.69 0.89 5.19
C THR A 799 -12.31 1.15 5.78
N THR A 800 -11.98 0.47 6.87
CA THR A 800 -10.63 0.45 7.44
C THR A 800 -10.02 -0.92 7.27
N TYR A 801 -8.72 -0.95 6.97
CA TYR A 801 -7.97 -2.18 6.70
C TYR A 801 -6.91 -2.43 7.77
N ASP A 802 -6.49 -3.69 7.92
CA ASP A 802 -5.29 -4.05 8.68
C ASP A 802 -4.02 -3.98 7.80
N GLU A 803 -2.87 -4.37 8.36
CA GLU A 803 -1.58 -4.40 7.66
C GLU A 803 -1.50 -5.43 6.52
N ASN A 804 -2.46 -6.37 6.46
CA ASN A 804 -2.60 -7.38 5.43
C ASN A 804 -3.68 -7.03 4.39
N ASN A 805 -4.16 -5.78 4.38
CA ASN A 805 -5.23 -5.28 3.51
C ASN A 805 -6.60 -5.98 3.74
N ASN A 806 -6.84 -6.57 4.91
CA ASN A 806 -8.15 -7.14 5.25
C ASN A 806 -9.12 -6.07 5.77
N PRO A 807 -10.40 -6.05 5.34
CA PRO A 807 -11.38 -5.06 5.82
C PRO A 807 -11.86 -5.40 7.24
N ILE A 808 -11.33 -4.69 8.24
CA ILE A 808 -11.60 -4.92 9.68
C ILE A 808 -12.78 -4.11 10.22
N LYS A 809 -13.20 -3.05 9.52
CA LYS A 809 -14.40 -2.27 9.87
C LYS A 809 -14.99 -1.61 8.63
N GLU A 810 -16.29 -1.78 8.47
CA GLU A 810 -17.09 -1.14 7.43
C GLU A 810 -18.20 -0.33 8.11
N THR A 811 -18.34 0.94 7.74
CA THR A 811 -19.43 1.81 8.20
C THR A 811 -20.29 2.18 7.01
N ASP A 812 -21.57 1.83 7.03
CA ASP A 812 -22.51 2.19 5.96
C ASP A 812 -22.93 3.67 6.03
N ALA A 813 -23.74 4.09 5.05
CA ALA A 813 -24.28 5.45 4.95
C ALA A 813 -25.13 5.89 6.17
N ASN A 814 -25.74 4.95 6.90
CA ASN A 814 -26.57 5.20 8.07
C ASN A 814 -25.75 5.25 9.38
N GLY A 815 -24.43 5.02 9.31
CA GLY A 815 -23.56 4.91 10.46
C GLY A 815 -23.56 3.52 11.11
N ASN A 816 -24.20 2.53 10.48
CA ASN A 816 -24.16 1.14 10.93
C ASN A 816 -22.78 0.55 10.68
N THR A 817 -22.22 -0.13 11.69
CA THR A 817 -20.86 -0.69 11.60
C THR A 817 -20.87 -2.20 11.58
N THR A 818 -20.13 -2.79 10.65
CA THR A 818 -19.72 -4.20 10.69
C THR A 818 -18.24 -4.25 11.02
N THR A 819 -17.83 -5.10 11.97
CA THR A 819 -16.42 -5.33 12.30
C THR A 819 -16.03 -6.76 12.01
N ASN A 820 -14.82 -6.96 11.49
CA ASN A 820 -14.29 -8.27 11.15
C ASN A 820 -12.93 -8.47 11.79
N GLU A 821 -12.64 -9.71 12.14
CA GLU A 821 -11.34 -10.15 12.61
C GLU A 821 -10.79 -11.22 11.69
N TYR A 822 -9.47 -11.19 11.52
CA TYR A 822 -8.74 -12.13 10.70
C TYR A 822 -7.59 -12.73 11.50
N ASP A 823 -7.22 -13.96 11.19
CA ASP A 823 -5.95 -14.53 11.63
C ASP A 823 -4.77 -13.99 10.79
N ASP A 824 -3.54 -14.33 11.17
CA ASP A 824 -2.32 -13.93 10.47
C ASP A 824 -2.25 -14.48 9.02
N LYS A 825 -3.15 -15.40 8.65
CA LYS A 825 -3.27 -16.04 7.33
C LYS A 825 -4.47 -15.51 6.54
N THR A 826 -4.97 -14.32 6.90
CA THR A 826 -6.09 -13.62 6.27
C THR A 826 -7.42 -14.39 6.27
N ASN A 827 -7.60 -15.40 7.12
CA ASN A 827 -8.88 -16.07 7.27
C ASN A 827 -9.76 -15.29 8.25
N GLN A 828 -11.01 -15.00 7.87
CA GLN A 828 -11.93 -14.25 8.72
C GLN A 828 -12.40 -15.09 9.91
N THR A 829 -11.87 -14.82 11.11
CA THR A 829 -12.13 -15.58 12.34
C THR A 829 -13.37 -15.13 13.08
N SER A 830 -13.80 -13.88 12.90
CA SER A 830 -15.03 -13.36 13.49
C SER A 830 -15.63 -12.22 12.68
N THR A 831 -16.93 -12.04 12.83
CA THR A 831 -17.66 -10.86 12.34
C THR A 831 -18.68 -10.44 13.36
N THR A 832 -18.91 -9.13 13.49
CA THR A 832 -19.98 -8.53 14.29
C THR A 832 -20.79 -7.61 13.41
N ASP A 833 -22.09 -7.87 13.32
CA ASP A 833 -23.02 -7.07 12.52
C ASP A 833 -23.48 -5.78 13.26
N PRO A 834 -24.18 -4.87 12.58
CA PRO A 834 -24.69 -3.65 13.21
C PRO A 834 -25.71 -3.85 14.33
N ALA A 835 -26.27 -5.06 14.48
CA ALA A 835 -27.17 -5.43 15.57
C ALA A 835 -26.41 -6.14 16.72
N GLU A 836 -25.09 -5.99 16.75
CA GLU A 836 -24.16 -6.60 17.72
C GLU A 836 -24.23 -8.13 17.75
N LYS A 837 -24.65 -8.75 16.65
CA LYS A 837 -24.60 -10.21 16.52
C LYS A 837 -23.24 -10.61 16.00
N SER A 838 -22.57 -11.49 16.73
CA SER A 838 -21.25 -11.99 16.36
C SER A 838 -21.27 -13.47 16.07
N SER A 839 -20.55 -13.86 15.03
CA SER A 839 -20.20 -15.26 14.75
C SER A 839 -18.68 -15.42 14.74
N ALA A 840 -18.24 -16.66 14.97
CA ALA A 840 -16.84 -17.04 14.91
C ALA A 840 -16.66 -18.27 14.02
N THR A 841 -15.53 -18.28 13.32
CA THR A 841 -15.15 -19.33 12.37
C THR A 841 -13.74 -19.81 12.72
N LYS A 842 -13.55 -21.12 12.80
CA LYS A 842 -12.22 -21.73 12.95
C LYS A 842 -11.84 -22.43 11.66
N TYR A 843 -10.57 -22.27 11.30
CA TYR A 843 -9.97 -22.85 10.11
C TYR A 843 -8.94 -23.91 10.51
N ASP A 844 -8.75 -24.92 9.66
CA ASP A 844 -7.57 -25.76 9.72
C ASP A 844 -6.33 -25.02 9.17
N ALA A 845 -5.16 -25.66 9.22
CA ALA A 845 -3.91 -25.07 8.74
C ALA A 845 -3.90 -24.71 7.24
N TYR A 846 -4.86 -25.22 6.46
CA TYR A 846 -4.99 -25.04 5.02
C TYR A 846 -6.11 -24.06 4.64
N GLY A 847 -6.76 -23.41 5.60
CA GLY A 847 -7.85 -22.45 5.37
C GLY A 847 -9.23 -23.10 5.18
N ASN A 848 -9.42 -24.38 5.48
CA ASN A 848 -10.75 -25.00 5.43
C ASN A 848 -11.51 -24.73 6.73
N VAL A 849 -12.79 -24.36 6.64
CA VAL A 849 -13.67 -24.20 7.80
C VAL A 849 -13.87 -25.54 8.50
N ILE A 850 -13.57 -25.60 9.80
CA ILE A 850 -13.78 -26.79 10.65
C ILE A 850 -14.83 -26.58 11.74
N GLU A 851 -15.12 -25.32 12.09
CA GLU A 851 -16.15 -24.95 13.07
C GLU A 851 -16.68 -23.55 12.75
N GLU A 852 -17.99 -23.35 12.90
CA GLU A 852 -18.66 -22.06 12.73
C GLU A 852 -19.78 -21.95 13.77
N THR A 853 -19.90 -20.80 14.43
CA THR A 853 -20.99 -20.52 15.37
C THR A 853 -22.17 -19.88 14.65
N SER A 854 -23.39 -20.13 15.13
CA SER A 854 -24.50 -19.24 14.78
C SER A 854 -24.26 -17.84 15.36
N ALA A 855 -24.76 -16.80 14.69
CA ALA A 855 -24.65 -15.43 15.17
C ALA A 855 -25.39 -15.27 16.51
N MET A 856 -24.71 -14.72 17.51
CA MET A 856 -25.23 -14.54 18.88
C MET A 856 -25.09 -13.07 19.32
N SER A 857 -26.05 -12.57 20.09
CA SER A 857 -26.11 -11.20 20.62
C SER A 857 -25.94 -11.20 22.16
N PRO A 858 -25.52 -10.10 22.80
CA PRO A 858 -25.35 -9.93 24.28
C PRO A 858 -26.58 -10.14 25.21
N GLY A 859 -27.59 -10.92 24.84
CA GLY A 859 -28.84 -11.08 25.63
C GLY A 859 -28.62 -11.25 27.15
N SER A 860 -29.13 -10.30 27.93
CA SER A 860 -29.04 -10.32 29.40
C SER A 860 -30.27 -11.00 30.00
N ASN A 861 -30.06 -11.92 30.96
CA ASN A 861 -31.16 -12.54 31.68
C ASN A 861 -31.61 -11.66 32.85
N LEU A 862 -32.77 -11.02 32.68
CA LEU A 862 -33.39 -10.17 33.70
C LEU A 862 -34.05 -10.96 34.83
N ALA A 863 -34.30 -12.26 34.66
CA ALA A 863 -34.84 -13.10 35.71
C ALA A 863 -33.78 -13.35 36.80
N ASN A 864 -34.13 -13.07 38.05
CA ASN A 864 -33.26 -13.40 39.19
C ASN A 864 -33.34 -14.90 39.50
N ASN A 865 -32.18 -15.53 39.70
CA ASN A 865 -32.07 -16.93 40.13
C ASN A 865 -32.93 -17.88 39.26
N GLY A 866 -32.92 -17.66 37.94
CA GLY A 866 -33.73 -18.43 36.99
C GLY A 866 -33.32 -19.91 36.88
N SER A 867 -32.09 -20.20 37.32
CA SER A 867 -31.48 -21.53 37.45
C SER A 867 -31.95 -22.27 38.70
N PHE A 868 -32.56 -21.55 39.66
CA PHE A 868 -32.98 -22.09 40.94
C PHE A 868 -31.85 -22.66 41.81
N GLU A 869 -30.59 -22.27 41.61
CA GLU A 869 -29.47 -22.81 42.38
C GLU A 869 -29.17 -22.05 43.67
N LEU A 870 -29.73 -20.86 43.85
CA LEU A 870 -29.43 -19.99 45.00
C LEU A 870 -30.45 -20.18 46.13
N ASP A 871 -29.91 -20.47 47.32
CA ASP A 871 -30.63 -20.55 48.61
C ASP A 871 -29.72 -19.97 49.70
N ARG A 872 -29.81 -18.66 49.95
CA ARG A 872 -28.95 -17.94 50.93
C ARG A 872 -29.43 -18.15 52.36
N ASN A 873 -30.71 -18.41 52.57
CA ASN A 873 -31.30 -18.54 53.89
C ASN A 873 -31.35 -20.01 54.38
N ALA A 874 -30.91 -20.95 53.54
CA ALA A 874 -30.90 -22.39 53.76
C ALA A 874 -32.29 -22.98 54.07
N ASP A 875 -33.34 -22.40 53.50
CA ASP A 875 -34.73 -22.86 53.68
C ASP A 875 -35.14 -24.00 52.74
N ASN A 876 -34.20 -24.46 51.89
CA ASN A 876 -34.39 -25.49 50.89
C ASN A 876 -35.44 -25.09 49.83
N TRP A 877 -35.45 -23.82 49.47
CA TRP A 877 -36.23 -23.23 48.38
C TRP A 877 -35.38 -22.17 47.64
N PRO A 878 -35.56 -21.99 46.32
CA PRO A 878 -34.81 -20.98 45.60
C PRO A 878 -35.20 -19.56 46.03
N ASP A 879 -34.19 -18.76 46.40
CA ASP A 879 -34.34 -17.32 46.66
C ASP A 879 -34.96 -16.61 45.46
N ASP A 880 -35.66 -15.48 45.69
CA ASP A 880 -36.30 -14.66 44.67
C ASP A 880 -37.51 -15.33 43.95
N TRP A 881 -37.89 -16.55 44.34
CA TRP A 881 -39.02 -17.33 43.78
C TRP A 881 -40.10 -17.69 44.81
N GLU A 882 -40.57 -16.69 45.57
CA GLU A 882 -41.38 -16.91 46.77
C GLU A 882 -42.89 -16.90 46.52
N THR A 883 -43.36 -16.49 45.33
CA THR A 883 -44.80 -16.37 45.05
C THR A 883 -45.41 -17.74 44.74
N LYS A 884 -45.77 -18.51 45.77
CA LYS A 884 -46.53 -19.76 45.64
C LYS A 884 -48.03 -19.46 45.59
N ALA A 885 -48.67 -19.73 44.46
CA ALA A 885 -50.11 -19.57 44.29
C ALA A 885 -50.78 -20.92 44.03
N GLY A 886 -52.00 -21.10 44.55
CA GLY A 886 -52.77 -22.33 44.40
C GLY A 886 -52.45 -23.42 45.43
N THR A 887 -53.11 -24.57 45.30
CA THR A 887 -52.92 -25.73 46.20
C THR A 887 -52.18 -26.84 45.44
N ALA A 888 -50.90 -27.05 45.73
CA ALA A 888 -50.05 -28.10 45.17
C ALA A 888 -48.91 -28.42 46.14
N THR A 889 -48.18 -29.52 45.90
CA THR A 889 -46.91 -29.77 46.61
C THR A 889 -45.78 -29.13 45.81
N PHE A 890 -45.16 -28.10 46.39
CA PHE A 890 -44.00 -27.42 45.84
C PHE A 890 -42.73 -27.99 46.46
N SER A 891 -41.77 -28.40 45.64
CA SER A 891 -40.49 -28.94 46.13
C SER A 891 -39.32 -28.47 45.27
N TRP A 892 -38.17 -28.26 45.92
CA TRP A 892 -36.88 -28.00 45.27
C TRP A 892 -36.21 -29.33 44.91
N ALA A 893 -36.47 -29.80 43.69
CA ALA A 893 -36.11 -31.14 43.24
C ALA A 893 -34.64 -31.21 42.81
N SER A 894 -34.11 -32.44 42.69
CA SER A 894 -32.76 -32.73 42.18
C SER A 894 -32.81 -34.01 41.32
N PRO A 895 -32.00 -34.13 40.23
CA PRO A 895 -31.13 -33.10 39.67
C PRO A 895 -31.93 -31.98 38.96
N GLY A 896 -31.23 -30.98 38.42
CA GLY A 896 -31.80 -30.05 37.46
C GLY A 896 -32.17 -30.73 36.13
N LEU A 897 -32.65 -29.95 35.17
CA LEU A 897 -33.09 -30.46 33.87
C LEU A 897 -31.95 -30.52 32.87
N THR A 898 -31.88 -31.63 32.13
CA THR A 898 -30.89 -31.85 31.06
C THR A 898 -31.46 -31.42 29.70
N THR A 899 -30.72 -30.58 28.99
CA THR A 899 -30.99 -30.14 27.61
C THR A 899 -29.69 -30.26 26.81
N ASP A 900 -29.74 -30.86 25.61
CA ASP A 900 -28.59 -31.03 24.70
C ASP A 900 -27.32 -31.63 25.35
N GLY A 901 -27.51 -32.59 26.25
CA GLY A 901 -26.41 -33.28 26.95
C GLY A 901 -25.78 -32.50 28.11
N VAL A 902 -26.35 -31.33 28.44
CA VAL A 902 -25.94 -30.46 29.56
C VAL A 902 -27.09 -30.39 30.57
N THR A 903 -26.80 -30.63 31.85
CA THR A 903 -27.76 -30.46 32.95
C THR A 903 -27.56 -29.10 33.60
N LEU A 904 -28.62 -28.30 33.59
CA LEU A 904 -28.68 -26.98 34.21
C LEU A 904 -28.69 -27.17 35.73
N GLY A 905 -27.64 -26.74 36.42
CA GLY A 905 -27.61 -26.78 37.88
C GLY A 905 -27.72 -28.17 38.51
N SER A 906 -28.04 -28.16 39.80
CA SER A 906 -28.27 -29.34 40.64
C SER A 906 -29.73 -29.45 41.08
N ARG A 907 -30.55 -28.44 40.79
CA ARG A 907 -31.90 -28.25 41.29
C ARG A 907 -32.88 -27.79 40.22
N SER A 908 -34.16 -28.02 40.49
CA SER A 908 -35.27 -27.49 39.68
C SER A 908 -36.49 -27.24 40.56
N VAL A 909 -37.40 -26.38 40.12
CA VAL A 909 -38.69 -26.20 40.80
C VAL A 909 -39.67 -27.25 40.32
N LYS A 910 -40.18 -28.05 41.26
CA LYS A 910 -41.20 -29.07 41.00
C LYS A 910 -42.53 -28.70 41.64
N ILE A 911 -43.59 -28.71 40.83
CA ILE A 911 -44.99 -28.62 41.25
C ILE A 911 -45.62 -30.01 41.08
N SER A 912 -46.08 -30.61 42.17
CA SER A 912 -46.63 -31.97 42.17
C SER A 912 -48.11 -31.96 42.56
N ASN A 913 -48.91 -32.76 41.86
CA ASN A 913 -50.31 -33.05 42.15
C ASN A 913 -51.17 -31.80 42.46
N PRO A 914 -51.19 -30.79 41.57
CA PRO A 914 -51.93 -29.57 41.79
C PRO A 914 -53.44 -29.82 41.88
N GLN A 915 -54.09 -29.32 42.93
CA GLN A 915 -55.54 -29.41 43.16
C GLN A 915 -56.29 -28.24 42.51
N THR A 916 -55.63 -27.08 42.38
CA THR A 916 -56.07 -25.91 41.61
C THR A 916 -54.98 -25.56 40.60
N SER A 917 -55.19 -24.56 39.73
CA SER A 917 -54.06 -23.97 39.04
C SER A 917 -53.04 -23.52 40.08
N ALA A 918 -51.77 -23.84 39.84
CA ALA A 918 -50.68 -23.61 40.76
C ALA A 918 -49.54 -22.91 40.05
N ALA A 919 -48.84 -22.02 40.75
CA ALA A 919 -47.73 -21.30 40.17
C ALA A 919 -46.64 -20.98 41.20
N VAL A 920 -45.41 -20.89 40.71
CA VAL A 920 -44.28 -20.27 41.41
C VAL A 920 -43.84 -19.07 40.58
N GLY A 921 -43.91 -17.87 41.17
CA GLY A 921 -43.50 -16.63 40.52
C GLY A 921 -42.16 -16.12 41.04
N GLY A 922 -41.33 -15.65 40.11
CA GLY A 922 -40.06 -14.98 40.41
C GLY A 922 -40.27 -13.53 40.87
N LYS A 923 -39.19 -12.84 41.17
CA LYS A 923 -39.21 -11.40 41.51
C LYS A 923 -39.77 -10.55 40.36
N LEU A 924 -40.40 -9.42 40.70
CA LEU A 924 -40.84 -8.44 39.71
C LEU A 924 -39.62 -7.84 39.02
N ILE A 925 -39.65 -7.82 37.69
CA ILE A 925 -38.61 -7.21 36.85
C ILE A 925 -39.15 -5.93 36.21
N PRO A 926 -38.29 -4.93 35.92
CA PRO A 926 -38.68 -3.75 35.17
C PRO A 926 -39.24 -4.10 33.78
N TYR A 927 -40.14 -3.28 33.26
CA TYR A 927 -40.69 -3.41 31.91
C TYR A 927 -40.74 -2.08 31.19
N ASN A 928 -40.12 -2.04 30.01
CA ASN A 928 -40.20 -0.93 29.09
C ASN A 928 -41.19 -1.26 27.95
N PRO A 929 -42.36 -0.58 27.86
CA PRO A 929 -43.35 -0.89 26.82
C PRO A 929 -42.90 -0.59 25.38
N ALA A 930 -41.74 0.03 25.19
CA ALA A 930 -41.14 0.26 23.87
C ALA A 930 -40.26 -0.90 23.38
N LYS A 931 -39.94 -1.88 24.24
CA LYS A 931 -39.04 -3.00 23.92
C LYS A 931 -39.81 -4.32 23.74
N THR A 932 -39.22 -5.23 22.97
CA THR A 932 -39.67 -6.64 22.92
C THR A 932 -39.05 -7.41 24.07
N TYR A 933 -39.77 -8.34 24.70
CA TYR A 933 -39.23 -9.23 25.73
C TYR A 933 -39.54 -10.69 25.38
N VAL A 934 -38.56 -11.57 25.53
CA VAL A 934 -38.74 -13.02 25.37
C VAL A 934 -38.58 -13.69 26.72
N PHE A 935 -39.65 -14.34 27.16
CA PHE A 935 -39.67 -15.15 28.38
C PHE A 935 -39.54 -16.60 27.97
N SER A 936 -38.58 -17.34 28.53
CA SER A 936 -38.36 -18.73 28.16
C SER A 936 -37.88 -19.58 29.33
N GLY A 937 -37.87 -20.90 29.14
CA GLY A 937 -37.29 -21.84 30.09
C GLY A 937 -37.67 -23.29 29.79
N ASN A 938 -37.02 -24.21 30.51
CA ASN A 938 -37.18 -25.64 30.31
C ASN A 938 -38.30 -26.17 31.20
N VAL A 939 -39.21 -26.93 30.59
CA VAL A 939 -40.34 -27.55 31.28
C VAL A 939 -40.31 -29.05 30.98
N LYS A 940 -40.42 -29.86 32.03
CA LYS A 940 -40.56 -31.32 31.94
C LYS A 940 -41.83 -31.75 32.67
N THR A 941 -42.56 -32.71 32.11
CA THR A 941 -43.78 -33.21 32.75
C THR A 941 -43.77 -34.73 32.87
N VAL A 942 -44.21 -35.25 34.01
CA VAL A 942 -44.31 -36.69 34.28
C VAL A 942 -45.70 -37.00 34.81
N ASN A 943 -46.42 -37.88 34.12
CA ASN A 943 -47.81 -38.26 34.38
C ASN A 943 -48.75 -37.06 34.55
N ALA A 944 -48.45 -35.97 33.83
CA ALA A 944 -49.18 -34.71 33.91
C ALA A 944 -50.54 -34.78 33.22
N ASN A 945 -51.62 -34.59 33.98
CA ASN A 945 -52.98 -34.48 33.41
C ASN A 945 -53.42 -33.01 33.19
N GLY A 946 -52.80 -32.03 33.86
CA GLY A 946 -52.86 -30.61 33.55
C GLY A 946 -51.75 -30.13 32.61
N GLN A 947 -51.73 -28.84 32.28
CA GLN A 947 -50.77 -28.26 31.32
C GLN A 947 -49.67 -27.46 32.04
N GLY A 948 -48.40 -27.78 31.78
CA GLY A 948 -47.25 -27.00 32.21
C GLY A 948 -46.89 -25.92 31.20
N THR A 949 -46.68 -24.69 31.66
CA THR A 949 -46.49 -23.51 30.80
C THR A 949 -45.78 -22.38 31.53
N ILE A 950 -45.16 -21.47 30.79
CA ILE A 950 -44.55 -20.25 31.32
C ILE A 950 -45.55 -19.12 31.14
N TYR A 951 -45.84 -18.41 32.22
CA TYR A 951 -46.71 -17.23 32.21
C TYR A 951 -45.93 -15.96 32.50
N VAL A 952 -46.42 -14.86 31.93
CA VAL A 952 -45.93 -13.50 32.16
C VAL A 952 -47.08 -12.65 32.66
N PHE A 953 -46.96 -12.15 33.88
CA PHE A 953 -47.98 -11.33 34.55
C PHE A 953 -47.57 -9.85 34.53
N GLY A 954 -48.51 -8.95 34.19
CA GLY A 954 -48.29 -7.51 34.17
C GLY A 954 -48.60 -6.82 35.49
N TYR A 955 -47.68 -5.98 35.96
CA TYR A 955 -47.77 -5.25 37.22
C TYR A 955 -47.62 -3.74 37.02
N LYS A 956 -48.35 -2.99 37.83
CA LYS A 956 -48.20 -1.55 37.99
C LYS A 956 -47.86 -1.26 39.44
N ASP A 957 -46.66 -0.75 39.70
CA ASP A 957 -46.19 -0.36 41.03
C ASP A 957 -46.39 -1.48 42.07
N GLY A 958 -46.03 -2.72 41.70
CA GLY A 958 -46.18 -3.91 42.56
C GLY A 958 -47.57 -4.54 42.58
N VAL A 959 -48.59 -3.95 41.93
CA VAL A 959 -49.97 -4.46 41.90
C VAL A 959 -50.27 -5.16 40.59
N TYR A 960 -50.73 -6.42 40.66
CA TYR A 960 -51.12 -7.21 39.48
C TYR A 960 -52.34 -6.60 38.78
N GLN A 961 -52.27 -6.43 37.46
CA GLN A 961 -53.30 -5.74 36.66
C GLN A 961 -54.25 -6.69 35.90
N ASN A 962 -54.36 -7.95 36.33
CA ASN A 962 -55.24 -8.95 35.71
C ASN A 962 -55.02 -9.19 34.20
N ILE A 963 -53.79 -9.00 33.74
CA ILE A 963 -53.36 -9.28 32.36
C ILE A 963 -52.14 -10.19 32.37
N ALA A 964 -52.17 -11.24 31.55
CA ALA A 964 -51.07 -12.17 31.43
C ALA A 964 -50.98 -12.81 30.05
N TYR A 965 -49.76 -13.12 29.63
CA TYR A 965 -49.43 -13.85 28.40
C TYR A 965 -48.80 -15.19 28.78
N ARG A 966 -48.85 -16.17 27.87
CA ARG A 966 -48.32 -17.51 28.14
C ARG A 966 -47.63 -18.10 26.93
N SER A 967 -46.69 -19.00 27.20
CA SER A 967 -46.08 -19.86 26.18
C SER A 967 -47.07 -20.90 25.65
N ALA A 968 -46.65 -21.66 24.63
CA ALA A 968 -47.20 -22.99 24.38
C ALA A 968 -47.14 -23.85 25.65
N SER A 969 -47.95 -24.90 25.74
CA SER A 969 -48.06 -25.74 26.94
C SER A 969 -47.80 -27.21 26.65
N ILE A 970 -47.20 -27.92 27.60
CA ILE A 970 -46.92 -29.36 27.50
C ILE A 970 -47.67 -30.16 28.58
N THR A 971 -47.97 -31.42 28.31
CA THR A 971 -48.75 -32.32 29.18
C THR A 971 -48.34 -33.78 28.95
N GLY A 972 -48.79 -34.70 29.82
CA GLY A 972 -48.40 -36.11 29.79
C GLY A 972 -46.95 -36.34 30.24
N ASN A 973 -46.29 -37.32 29.63
CA ASN A 973 -44.85 -37.57 29.83
C ASN A 973 -44.08 -36.86 28.72
N GLN A 974 -43.37 -35.79 29.07
CA GLN A 974 -42.53 -35.02 28.16
C GLN A 974 -41.20 -34.76 28.85
N ASP A 975 -40.10 -35.04 28.16
CA ASP A 975 -38.77 -34.66 28.61
C ASP A 975 -38.57 -33.13 28.54
N SER A 976 -37.42 -32.66 29.04
CA SER A 976 -37.08 -31.23 29.10
C SER A 976 -37.31 -30.57 27.74
N THR A 977 -38.31 -29.70 27.69
CA THR A 977 -38.71 -28.96 26.49
C THR A 977 -38.62 -27.48 26.78
N ARG A 978 -37.89 -26.74 25.95
CA ARG A 978 -37.79 -25.30 26.08
C ARG A 978 -39.05 -24.63 25.52
N LEU A 979 -39.75 -23.88 26.38
CA LEU A 979 -40.92 -23.10 26.03
C LEU A 979 -40.55 -21.61 26.04
N HIS A 980 -41.23 -20.81 25.22
CA HIS A 980 -41.07 -19.36 25.23
C HIS A 980 -42.38 -18.63 24.92
N VAL A 981 -42.42 -17.34 25.26
CA VAL A 981 -43.44 -16.36 24.86
C VAL A 981 -42.77 -15.02 24.61
N VAL A 982 -43.19 -14.37 23.53
CA VAL A 982 -42.69 -13.05 23.13
C VAL A 982 -43.74 -12.00 23.50
N ILE A 983 -43.29 -10.93 24.14
CA ILE A 983 -44.06 -9.73 24.45
C ILE A 983 -43.55 -8.63 23.53
N HIS A 984 -44.39 -8.17 22.61
CA HIS A 984 -44.07 -7.09 21.68
C HIS A 984 -44.42 -5.72 22.26
N PRO A 985 -43.82 -4.63 21.75
CA PRO A 985 -44.21 -3.27 22.11
C PRO A 985 -45.72 -3.05 21.96
N GLY A 986 -46.37 -2.63 23.04
CA GLY A 986 -47.81 -2.39 23.09
C GLY A 986 -48.70 -3.58 23.49
N ASP A 987 -48.14 -4.77 23.74
CA ASP A 987 -48.94 -5.91 24.22
C ASP A 987 -49.60 -5.62 25.58
N PHE A 988 -48.83 -5.09 26.54
CA PHE A 988 -49.39 -4.64 27.82
C PHE A 988 -49.94 -3.20 27.74
N PRO A 989 -51.10 -2.88 28.37
CA PRO A 989 -51.68 -1.54 28.42
C PRO A 989 -50.75 -0.47 29.01
N ALA A 990 -51.02 0.79 28.68
CA ALA A 990 -50.30 1.94 29.23
C ALA A 990 -50.35 1.95 30.78
N GLY A 991 -49.17 2.00 31.41
CA GLY A 991 -49.01 2.06 32.87
C GLY A 991 -48.51 0.78 33.53
N ILE A 992 -48.34 -0.33 32.81
CA ILE A 992 -47.54 -1.47 33.28
C ILE A 992 -46.07 -1.07 33.26
N ASN A 993 -45.38 -1.22 34.39
CA ASN A 993 -43.95 -0.90 34.53
C ASN A 993 -43.13 -2.08 35.09
N GLN A 994 -43.78 -3.19 35.43
CA GLN A 994 -43.14 -4.39 35.93
C GLN A 994 -43.78 -5.64 35.33
N LEU A 995 -42.97 -6.68 35.10
CA LEU A 995 -43.44 -8.01 34.70
C LEU A 995 -43.01 -9.07 35.74
N GLN A 996 -43.75 -10.17 35.79
CA GLN A 996 -43.39 -11.34 36.59
C GLN A 996 -43.44 -12.60 35.73
N ILE A 997 -42.31 -13.30 35.62
CA ILE A 997 -42.27 -14.65 35.06
C ILE A 997 -42.79 -15.66 36.09
N ARG A 998 -43.59 -16.62 35.64
CA ARG A 998 -44.12 -17.70 36.50
C ARG A 998 -44.01 -19.07 35.83
N ALA A 999 -43.52 -20.04 36.59
CA ALA A 999 -43.77 -21.45 36.36
C ALA A 999 -45.25 -21.72 36.70
N TYR A 1000 -46.07 -22.06 35.70
CA TYR A 1000 -47.52 -22.16 35.87
C TYR A 1000 -48.05 -23.52 35.42
N VAL A 1001 -48.96 -24.08 36.20
CA VAL A 1001 -49.70 -25.31 35.87
C VAL A 1001 -51.19 -25.03 35.90
N SER A 1002 -51.89 -25.29 34.79
CA SER A 1002 -53.34 -25.08 34.67
C SER A 1002 -54.15 -26.25 35.25
N ALA A 1003 -55.30 -25.94 35.86
CA ALA A 1003 -56.20 -26.92 36.46
C ALA A 1003 -56.83 -27.84 35.39
N GLY A 1004 -56.25 -29.03 35.21
CA GLY A 1004 -56.73 -30.07 34.28
C GLY A 1004 -56.74 -31.50 34.83
N GLY A 1005 -56.42 -31.73 36.11
CA GLY A 1005 -56.49 -33.07 36.72
C GLY A 1005 -55.41 -33.28 37.76
N LYS A 1006 -55.83 -33.75 38.95
CA LYS A 1006 -55.15 -33.70 40.26
C LYS A 1006 -53.85 -34.50 40.40
N ILE A 1007 -53.26 -34.99 39.31
CA ILE A 1007 -52.17 -35.99 39.29
C ILE A 1007 -51.09 -35.56 38.28
N GLY A 1008 -49.83 -35.61 38.72
CA GLY A 1008 -48.66 -35.41 37.86
C GLY A 1008 -47.61 -34.46 38.44
N ASP A 1009 -46.39 -34.56 37.92
CA ASP A 1009 -45.24 -33.77 38.31
C ASP A 1009 -44.81 -32.84 37.17
N TYR A 1010 -44.58 -31.57 37.50
CA TYR A 1010 -44.18 -30.52 36.56
C TYR A 1010 -42.88 -29.91 37.07
N TYR A 1011 -41.82 -30.00 36.27
CA TYR A 1011 -40.51 -29.47 36.59
C TYR A 1011 -40.23 -28.27 35.71
N PHE A 1012 -39.69 -27.21 36.30
CA PHE A 1012 -39.29 -25.98 35.64
C PHE A 1012 -37.85 -25.68 36.01
N ASP A 1013 -37.06 -25.27 35.02
CA ASP A 1013 -35.65 -24.96 35.17
C ASP A 1013 -35.18 -23.99 34.09
N GLY A 1014 -34.13 -23.21 34.36
CA GLY A 1014 -33.56 -22.23 33.45
C GLY A 1014 -34.57 -21.21 32.94
N LEU A 1015 -35.40 -20.66 33.84
CA LEU A 1015 -36.35 -19.60 33.49
C LEU A 1015 -35.62 -18.28 33.26
N GLN A 1016 -35.84 -17.66 32.11
CA GLN A 1016 -35.16 -16.42 31.74
C GLN A 1016 -36.09 -15.42 31.09
N VAL A 1017 -35.63 -14.16 31.14
CA VAL A 1017 -36.24 -13.05 30.42
C VAL A 1017 -35.14 -12.26 29.73
N GLU A 1018 -35.26 -12.12 28.42
CA GLU A 1018 -34.32 -11.36 27.59
C GLU A 1018 -35.06 -10.23 26.89
N GLU A 1019 -34.42 -9.08 26.74
CA GLU A 1019 -34.92 -8.01 25.88
C GLU A 1019 -34.54 -8.32 24.43
N GLU A 1020 -35.47 -8.21 23.49
CA GLU A 1020 -35.25 -8.21 22.02
C GLU A 1020 -34.66 -9.49 21.38
N PHE A 1021 -34.25 -10.49 22.20
CA PHE A 1021 -33.58 -11.70 21.74
C PHE A 1021 -34.25 -12.97 22.27
N ASN A 1022 -34.15 -14.07 21.51
CA ASN A 1022 -34.55 -15.41 21.92
C ASN A 1022 -33.31 -16.30 21.98
N GLY A 1023 -32.58 -16.24 23.09
CA GLY A 1023 -31.34 -16.98 23.30
C GLY A 1023 -31.54 -18.39 23.86
N ALA A 1024 -30.44 -19.15 23.92
CA ALA A 1024 -30.34 -20.29 24.84
C ALA A 1024 -30.40 -19.81 26.30
N TYR A 1025 -30.50 -20.72 27.27
CA TYR A 1025 -30.51 -20.30 28.67
C TYR A 1025 -29.16 -19.65 29.04
N ASN A 1026 -29.16 -18.39 29.46
CA ASN A 1026 -27.95 -17.73 29.96
C ASN A 1026 -27.64 -18.27 31.36
N VAL A 1027 -26.63 -19.13 31.44
CA VAL A 1027 -26.20 -19.81 32.66
C VAL A 1027 -25.42 -18.90 33.62
N LEU A 1028 -24.94 -17.75 33.14
CA LEU A 1028 -24.26 -16.76 33.98
C LEU A 1028 -25.29 -15.88 34.67
N GLU A 1029 -25.24 -15.87 36.00
CA GLU A 1029 -25.99 -14.91 36.80
C GLU A 1029 -25.27 -13.57 36.77
N ASN A 1030 -26.01 -12.47 36.64
CA ASN A 1030 -25.47 -11.11 36.64
C ASN A 1030 -24.36 -10.90 35.59
N GLY A 1031 -24.52 -11.52 34.40
CA GLY A 1031 -23.55 -11.39 33.30
C GLY A 1031 -23.46 -9.98 32.73
N ASP A 1032 -24.49 -9.16 32.96
CA ASP A 1032 -24.56 -7.73 32.64
C ASP A 1032 -23.92 -6.83 33.70
N LEU A 1033 -23.52 -7.40 34.85
CA LEU A 1033 -22.83 -6.73 35.96
C LEU A 1033 -23.67 -5.62 36.64
N GLU A 1034 -24.99 -5.59 36.42
CA GLU A 1034 -25.87 -4.52 36.89
C GLU A 1034 -26.32 -4.71 38.34
N ARG A 1035 -26.26 -5.92 38.89
CA ARG A 1035 -26.64 -6.22 40.27
C ARG A 1035 -25.45 -6.05 41.20
N ASP A 1036 -25.58 -5.13 42.15
CA ASP A 1036 -24.61 -4.89 43.21
C ASP A 1036 -25.39 -4.48 44.47
N SER A 1037 -25.53 -5.43 45.40
CA SER A 1037 -26.26 -5.22 46.64
C SER A 1037 -25.38 -4.68 47.78
N ASP A 1038 -24.06 -4.75 47.64
CA ASP A 1038 -23.07 -4.23 48.59
C ASP A 1038 -22.05 -3.33 47.86
N PRO A 1039 -22.44 -2.10 47.47
CA PRO A 1039 -21.58 -1.22 46.68
C PRO A 1039 -20.29 -0.78 47.39
N ALA A 1040 -20.10 -1.17 48.66
CA ALA A 1040 -18.86 -0.93 49.39
C ALA A 1040 -17.75 -1.92 49.01
N ASP A 1041 -18.08 -3.10 48.48
CA ASP A 1041 -17.10 -4.11 48.09
C ASP A 1041 -16.61 -3.93 46.64
N ASN A 1042 -17.28 -3.09 45.84
CA ASN A 1042 -16.94 -2.78 44.44
C ASN A 1042 -16.82 -4.03 43.53
N ILE A 1043 -17.54 -5.10 43.85
CA ILE A 1043 -17.62 -6.35 43.10
C ILE A 1043 -19.10 -6.66 42.79
N PRO A 1044 -19.48 -6.90 41.53
CA PRO A 1044 -20.86 -7.25 41.20
C PRO A 1044 -21.32 -8.52 41.92
N ASP A 1045 -22.59 -8.56 42.34
CA ASP A 1045 -23.17 -9.74 42.96
C ASP A 1045 -22.89 -10.97 42.10
N ARG A 1046 -22.51 -12.09 42.73
CA ARG A 1046 -22.20 -13.40 42.08
C ARG A 1046 -20.88 -13.47 41.33
N TRP A 1047 -20.14 -12.37 41.21
CA TRP A 1047 -18.77 -12.40 40.73
C TRP A 1047 -17.79 -12.42 41.91
N LEU A 1048 -16.62 -13.00 41.67
CA LEU A 1048 -15.52 -13.10 42.61
C LEU A 1048 -14.30 -12.45 41.98
N ALA A 1049 -13.70 -11.49 42.67
CA ALA A 1049 -12.38 -11.00 42.31
C ALA A 1049 -11.31 -12.01 42.80
N ASP A 1050 -10.43 -12.43 41.90
CA ASP A 1050 -9.30 -13.32 42.20
C ASP A 1050 -7.99 -12.72 41.67
N GLY A 1051 -6.86 -13.19 42.19
CA GLY A 1051 -5.54 -12.66 41.90
C GLY A 1051 -5.22 -11.36 42.64
N SER A 1052 -4.32 -10.56 42.09
CA SER A 1052 -3.79 -9.34 42.73
C SER A 1052 -4.67 -8.10 42.49
N MET A 1053 -5.98 -8.25 42.61
CA MET A 1053 -6.98 -7.20 42.38
C MET A 1053 -6.95 -6.14 43.49
N GLU A 1054 -7.05 -4.86 43.13
CA GLU A 1054 -6.92 -3.71 44.05
C GLU A 1054 -8.26 -3.05 44.40
N ILE A 1055 -9.27 -3.88 44.61
CA ILE A 1055 -10.67 -3.50 44.87
C ILE A 1055 -10.79 -2.50 46.03
N SER A 1056 -10.10 -2.76 47.14
CA SER A 1056 -10.18 -1.92 48.35
C SER A 1056 -9.64 -0.49 48.18
N THR A 1057 -8.92 -0.22 47.08
CA THR A 1057 -8.38 1.10 46.76
C THR A 1057 -9.20 1.84 45.69
N GLY A 1058 -10.25 1.20 45.16
CA GLY A 1058 -11.08 1.74 44.07
C GLY A 1058 -10.39 1.80 42.72
N VAL A 1059 -9.19 1.22 42.58
CA VAL A 1059 -8.44 1.16 41.32
C VAL A 1059 -9.11 0.17 40.38
N ASP A 1060 -9.32 -1.06 40.84
CA ASP A 1060 -10.07 -2.09 40.14
C ASP A 1060 -11.49 -2.21 40.73
N GLY A 1061 -12.45 -2.65 39.93
CA GLY A 1061 -13.82 -2.94 40.36
C GLY A 1061 -14.87 -2.30 39.46
N ILE A 1062 -16.08 -2.10 39.98
CA ILE A 1062 -17.21 -1.55 39.22
C ILE A 1062 -16.87 -0.14 38.69
N ASP A 1063 -17.15 0.08 37.40
CA ASP A 1063 -17.03 1.37 36.72
C ASP A 1063 -18.38 1.80 36.17
N THR A 1064 -18.75 3.05 36.42
CA THR A 1064 -20.02 3.65 35.96
C THR A 1064 -19.82 4.66 34.83
N THR A 1065 -18.57 4.99 34.52
CA THR A 1065 -18.18 6.01 33.54
C THR A 1065 -17.96 5.41 32.16
N GLU A 1066 -17.34 4.23 32.09
CA GLU A 1066 -17.08 3.48 30.86
C GLU A 1066 -17.90 2.18 30.89
N LYS A 1067 -18.86 2.04 29.97
CA LYS A 1067 -19.78 0.89 29.92
C LYS A 1067 -20.30 0.66 28.51
N HIS A 1068 -20.66 -0.58 28.20
CA HIS A 1068 -21.23 -0.97 26.91
C HIS A 1068 -22.76 -0.83 26.94
N ALA A 1069 -23.39 -1.53 27.88
CA ALA A 1069 -24.82 -1.52 28.13
C ALA A 1069 -25.08 -1.27 29.62
N GLY A 1070 -26.30 -0.86 29.97
CA GLY A 1070 -26.69 -0.64 31.36
C GLY A 1070 -25.97 0.57 32.01
N ASN A 1071 -25.70 0.46 33.31
CA ASN A 1071 -25.08 1.50 34.13
C ASN A 1071 -23.68 1.14 34.62
N HIS A 1072 -23.27 -0.14 34.52
CA HIS A 1072 -22.04 -0.66 35.11
C HIS A 1072 -21.18 -1.43 34.10
N SER A 1073 -19.89 -1.44 34.35
CA SER A 1073 -18.93 -2.41 33.82
C SER A 1073 -17.95 -2.78 34.92
N PHE A 1074 -17.01 -3.69 34.65
CA PHE A 1074 -15.95 -4.01 35.59
C PHE A 1074 -14.58 -3.62 35.04
N ARG A 1075 -13.95 -2.64 35.66
CA ARG A 1075 -12.63 -2.14 35.28
C ARG A 1075 -11.53 -2.94 35.98
N ILE A 1076 -10.56 -3.40 35.17
CA ILE A 1076 -9.30 -3.98 35.64
C ILE A 1076 -8.17 -3.12 35.10
N VAL A 1077 -7.38 -2.52 35.98
CA VAL A 1077 -6.21 -1.69 35.63
C VAL A 1077 -4.97 -2.55 35.56
N GLY A 1078 -4.25 -2.47 34.44
CA GLY A 1078 -3.08 -3.29 34.22
C GLY A 1078 -1.86 -2.94 35.04
N LYS A 1079 -1.15 -4.00 35.46
CA LYS A 1079 0.15 -3.93 36.10
C LYS A 1079 1.02 -5.10 35.62
N SER A 1080 2.21 -4.76 35.13
CA SER A 1080 3.20 -5.74 34.70
C SER A 1080 3.47 -6.78 35.80
N ALA A 1081 3.58 -8.04 35.41
CA ALA A 1081 3.82 -9.19 36.30
C ALA A 1081 2.70 -9.55 37.31
N LEU A 1082 1.51 -8.96 37.22
CA LEU A 1082 0.35 -9.40 38.01
C LEU A 1082 -0.65 -10.21 37.17
N TRP A 1083 -1.35 -11.11 37.86
CA TRP A 1083 -2.50 -11.86 37.35
C TRP A 1083 -3.73 -11.39 38.11
N LYS A 1084 -4.76 -11.01 37.36
CA LYS A 1084 -6.01 -10.45 37.86
C LYS A 1084 -7.16 -11.09 37.11
N SER A 1085 -8.23 -11.46 37.81
CA SER A 1085 -9.41 -11.99 37.16
C SER A 1085 -10.69 -11.68 37.92
N LEU A 1086 -11.78 -11.52 37.17
CA LEU A 1086 -13.14 -11.55 37.68
C LEU A 1086 -13.76 -12.89 37.28
N ARG A 1087 -14.33 -13.63 38.24
CA ARG A 1087 -14.72 -15.02 38.07
C ARG A 1087 -16.12 -15.33 38.57
N GLN A 1088 -16.84 -16.21 37.88
CA GLN A 1088 -18.08 -16.81 38.36
C GLN A 1088 -17.97 -18.34 38.37
N ASP A 1089 -18.42 -18.95 39.48
CA ASP A 1089 -18.61 -20.39 39.60
C ASP A 1089 -20.02 -20.76 39.17
N VAL A 1090 -20.16 -21.57 38.12
CA VAL A 1090 -21.47 -21.95 37.58
C VAL A 1090 -21.66 -23.45 37.71
N LYS A 1091 -22.71 -23.84 38.44
CA LYS A 1091 -23.11 -25.24 38.56
C LYS A 1091 -23.75 -25.71 37.26
N LEU A 1092 -22.99 -26.49 36.51
CA LEU A 1092 -23.38 -27.02 35.21
C LEU A 1092 -22.67 -28.35 35.02
N SER A 1093 -23.39 -29.39 34.60
CA SER A 1093 -22.79 -30.71 34.37
C SER A 1093 -23.06 -31.22 32.95
N GLY A 1094 -22.12 -31.96 32.38
CA GLY A 1094 -22.22 -32.47 31.02
C GLY A 1094 -21.29 -33.65 30.76
N GLY A 1095 -21.63 -34.46 29.77
CA GLY A 1095 -20.76 -35.53 29.28
C GLY A 1095 -19.71 -35.04 28.28
N ALA A 1096 -18.85 -35.95 27.81
CA ALA A 1096 -18.00 -35.69 26.66
C ALA A 1096 -18.87 -35.43 25.42
N GLY A 1097 -18.55 -34.38 24.66
CA GLY A 1097 -19.30 -33.92 23.50
C GLY A 1097 -20.38 -32.88 23.81
N ALA A 1098 -20.50 -32.42 25.07
CA ALA A 1098 -21.37 -31.32 25.43
C ALA A 1098 -20.96 -30.04 24.70
N LEU A 1099 -21.94 -29.29 24.23
CA LEU A 1099 -21.75 -28.03 23.51
C LEU A 1099 -22.08 -26.85 24.43
N LEU A 1100 -21.16 -25.93 24.58
CA LEU A 1100 -21.38 -24.65 25.27
C LEU A 1100 -21.04 -23.53 24.30
N THR A 1101 -21.89 -22.51 24.22
CA THR A 1101 -21.58 -21.28 23.50
C THR A 1101 -21.28 -20.21 24.54
N VAL A 1102 -20.19 -19.49 24.34
CA VAL A 1102 -19.72 -18.46 25.25
C VAL A 1102 -19.50 -17.17 24.48
N SER A 1103 -19.77 -16.05 25.14
CA SER A 1103 -19.54 -14.74 24.57
C SER A 1103 -19.12 -13.76 25.66
N GLY A 1104 -18.47 -12.69 25.24
CA GLY A 1104 -18.02 -11.65 26.14
C GLY A 1104 -17.70 -10.36 25.43
N PHE A 1105 -17.74 -9.28 26.20
CA PHE A 1105 -17.40 -7.93 25.76
C PHE A 1105 -16.17 -7.44 26.51
N SER A 1106 -15.29 -6.74 25.80
CA SER A 1106 -14.21 -6.03 26.48
C SER A 1106 -13.75 -4.80 25.71
N LYS A 1107 -13.28 -3.82 26.47
CA LYS A 1107 -12.70 -2.56 25.99
C LYS A 1107 -11.33 -2.41 26.63
N VAL A 1108 -10.35 -1.95 25.87
CA VAL A 1108 -8.98 -1.75 26.39
C VAL A 1108 -8.37 -0.45 25.94
N GLN A 1109 -7.59 0.15 26.83
CA GLN A 1109 -6.78 1.33 26.56
C GLN A 1109 -5.31 0.98 26.82
N ASN A 1110 -4.42 1.29 25.88
CA ASN A 1110 -2.97 1.08 25.98
C ASN A 1110 -2.54 -0.35 26.39
N PRO A 1111 -3.09 -1.42 25.76
CA PRO A 1111 -2.68 -2.78 26.09
C PRO A 1111 -1.18 -2.98 25.84
N ASN A 1112 -0.59 -3.97 26.51
CA ASN A 1112 0.75 -4.46 26.20
C ASN A 1112 0.62 -5.59 25.16
N PRO A 1113 1.02 -5.40 23.90
CA PRO A 1113 0.90 -6.44 22.87
C PRO A 1113 1.68 -7.71 23.25
N ASN A 1114 2.77 -7.54 23.99
CA ASN A 1114 3.63 -8.63 24.49
C ASN A 1114 3.25 -9.11 25.90
N GLY A 1115 2.16 -8.59 26.47
CA GLY A 1115 1.65 -9.01 27.78
C GLY A 1115 1.01 -10.40 27.71
N GLY A 1116 0.56 -10.89 28.87
CA GLY A 1116 -0.11 -12.18 29.01
C GLY A 1116 -1.55 -12.15 28.50
N ILE A 1117 -2.43 -12.90 29.15
CA ILE A 1117 -3.81 -13.10 28.75
C ILE A 1117 -4.60 -11.79 28.92
N TYR A 1118 -5.35 -11.41 27.89
CA TYR A 1118 -6.43 -10.44 27.91
C TYR A 1118 -7.61 -11.10 27.20
N GLY A 1119 -8.60 -11.53 27.95
CA GLY A 1119 -9.58 -12.47 27.41
C GLY A 1119 -10.55 -13.02 28.44
N TYR A 1120 -11.44 -13.89 27.99
CA TYR A 1120 -12.26 -14.72 28.87
C TYR A 1120 -11.86 -16.19 28.78
N ILE A 1121 -11.98 -16.89 29.91
CA ILE A 1121 -11.58 -18.29 30.06
C ILE A 1121 -12.75 -19.10 30.60
N ILE A 1122 -12.94 -20.29 30.03
CA ILE A 1122 -13.90 -21.28 30.51
C ILE A 1122 -13.11 -22.49 30.99
N GLU A 1123 -13.25 -22.83 32.26
CA GLU A 1123 -12.67 -24.04 32.82
C GLU A 1123 -13.77 -25.00 33.23
N THR A 1124 -13.62 -26.27 32.88
CA THR A 1124 -14.55 -27.34 33.30
C THR A 1124 -13.92 -28.15 34.43
N TYR A 1125 -14.73 -28.57 35.40
CA TYR A 1125 -14.27 -29.31 36.59
C TYR A 1125 -15.10 -30.56 36.81
N SER A 1126 -14.48 -31.58 37.42
CA SER A 1126 -15.20 -32.66 38.12
C SER A 1126 -14.77 -32.65 39.58
N GLY A 1127 -15.72 -32.34 40.47
CA GLY A 1127 -15.44 -31.95 41.84
C GLY A 1127 -14.50 -30.76 41.89
N THR A 1128 -13.32 -30.95 42.47
CA THR A 1128 -12.26 -29.93 42.53
C THR A 1128 -11.18 -30.08 41.44
N THR A 1129 -11.31 -31.09 40.57
CA THR A 1129 -10.29 -31.42 39.56
C THR A 1129 -10.61 -30.74 38.23
N LEU A 1130 -9.73 -29.85 37.78
CA LEU A 1130 -9.78 -29.22 36.46
C LEU A 1130 -9.72 -30.29 35.35
N GLN A 1131 -10.64 -30.23 34.39
CA GLN A 1131 -10.74 -31.15 33.26
C GLN A 1131 -10.15 -30.57 31.98
N GLU A 1132 -10.63 -29.38 31.60
CA GLU A 1132 -10.28 -28.67 30.36
C GLU A 1132 -10.33 -27.16 30.60
N THR A 1133 -9.44 -26.42 29.92
CA THR A 1133 -9.38 -24.94 29.91
C THR A 1133 -9.54 -24.47 28.47
N PHE A 1134 -10.43 -23.52 28.24
CA PHE A 1134 -10.68 -22.87 26.96
C PHE A 1134 -10.44 -21.38 27.12
N THR A 1135 -9.50 -20.81 26.36
CA THR A 1135 -9.11 -19.39 26.47
C THR A 1135 -9.44 -18.66 25.17
N PHE A 1136 -10.10 -17.51 25.30
CA PHE A 1136 -10.51 -16.67 24.19
C PHE A 1136 -9.95 -15.27 24.38
N HIS A 1137 -9.18 -14.80 23.40
CA HIS A 1137 -8.45 -13.54 23.50
C HIS A 1137 -9.21 -12.41 22.81
N PHE A 1138 -9.30 -11.27 23.50
CA PHE A 1138 -9.64 -9.98 22.91
C PHE A 1138 -8.39 -9.37 22.25
N ASN A 1139 -8.59 -8.40 21.37
CA ASN A 1139 -7.48 -7.75 20.65
C ASN A 1139 -6.61 -6.92 21.61
N LYS A 1140 -5.33 -7.28 21.74
CA LYS A 1140 -4.35 -6.51 22.55
C LYS A 1140 -3.26 -5.82 21.75
N SER A 1141 -3.35 -5.79 20.42
CA SER A 1141 -2.34 -5.12 19.58
C SER A 1141 -2.48 -3.59 19.61
N ARG A 1142 -3.67 -3.10 19.94
CA ARG A 1142 -4.01 -1.67 20.02
C ARG A 1142 -5.15 -1.43 21.01
N SER A 1143 -5.31 -0.18 21.45
CA SER A 1143 -6.54 0.25 22.12
C SER A 1143 -7.74 0.05 21.19
N HIS A 1144 -8.86 -0.39 21.72
CA HIS A 1144 -10.11 -0.50 20.99
C HIS A 1144 -11.29 -0.20 21.92
N ASP A 1145 -12.42 0.21 21.35
CA ASP A 1145 -13.68 0.32 22.09
C ASP A 1145 -14.24 -1.08 22.37
N TRP A 1146 -15.49 -1.22 22.82
CA TRP A 1146 -16.09 -2.52 23.11
C TRP A 1146 -16.03 -3.51 21.93
N GLU A 1147 -15.35 -4.64 22.13
CA GLU A 1147 -15.22 -5.77 21.20
C GLU A 1147 -16.10 -6.93 21.70
N HIS A 1148 -17.01 -7.44 20.85
CA HIS A 1148 -17.83 -8.61 21.13
C HIS A 1148 -17.19 -9.85 20.49
N LYS A 1149 -16.90 -10.87 21.29
CA LYS A 1149 -16.46 -12.17 20.76
C LYS A 1149 -17.36 -13.28 21.21
N THR A 1150 -17.67 -14.19 20.28
CA THR A 1150 -18.40 -15.42 20.53
C THR A 1150 -17.54 -16.63 20.20
N ALA A 1151 -17.75 -17.74 20.89
CA ALA A 1151 -17.12 -19.00 20.59
C ALA A 1151 -18.03 -20.17 21.00
N GLN A 1152 -17.88 -21.29 20.31
CA GLN A 1152 -18.44 -22.55 20.75
C GLN A 1152 -17.32 -23.46 21.25
N ILE A 1153 -17.61 -24.19 22.31
CA ILE A 1153 -16.75 -25.25 22.84
C ILE A 1153 -17.51 -26.56 22.82
N LYS A 1154 -16.80 -27.61 22.38
CA LYS A 1154 -17.25 -28.99 22.48
C LYS A 1154 -16.32 -29.70 23.45
N THR A 1155 -16.84 -30.08 24.61
CA THR A 1155 -16.02 -30.73 25.63
C THR A 1155 -15.55 -32.10 25.17
N THR A 1156 -14.34 -32.50 25.57
CA THR A 1156 -13.84 -33.86 25.34
C THR A 1156 -13.95 -34.74 26.58
N LYS A 1157 -14.22 -34.13 27.74
CA LYS A 1157 -14.40 -34.81 29.03
C LYS A 1157 -15.74 -34.46 29.67
N ALA A 1158 -16.18 -35.32 30.58
CA ALA A 1158 -17.33 -35.04 31.43
C ALA A 1158 -16.95 -34.05 32.54
N PHE A 1159 -17.91 -33.25 32.99
CA PHE A 1159 -17.74 -32.23 34.04
C PHE A 1159 -19.01 -32.10 34.89
N ASP A 1160 -18.87 -31.57 36.11
CA ASP A 1160 -19.96 -31.28 37.03
C ASP A 1160 -20.04 -29.80 37.49
N ASN A 1161 -19.06 -28.99 37.10
CA ASN A 1161 -19.06 -27.55 37.31
C ASN A 1161 -18.24 -26.83 36.22
N ILE A 1162 -18.56 -25.56 35.94
CA ILE A 1162 -17.71 -24.70 35.12
C ILE A 1162 -17.33 -23.43 35.87
N LYS A 1163 -16.19 -22.85 35.49
CA LYS A 1163 -15.73 -21.54 35.95
C LYS A 1163 -15.55 -20.64 34.75
N VAL A 1164 -16.12 -19.45 34.82
CA VAL A 1164 -15.99 -18.43 33.78
C VAL A 1164 -15.16 -17.28 34.35
N TYR A 1165 -14.11 -16.90 33.64
CA TYR A 1165 -13.22 -15.81 34.02
C TYR A 1165 -13.22 -14.74 32.95
N TYR A 1166 -13.20 -13.48 33.35
CA TYR A 1166 -12.46 -12.45 32.62
C TYR A 1166 -11.06 -12.37 33.23
N GLU A 1167 -10.03 -12.62 32.44
CA GLU A 1167 -8.64 -12.67 32.89
C GLU A 1167 -7.79 -11.60 32.22
N TYR A 1168 -6.92 -11.01 33.04
CA TYR A 1168 -6.00 -9.96 32.67
C TYR A 1168 -4.63 -10.21 33.33
N SER A 1169 -3.61 -10.58 32.55
CA SER A 1169 -2.27 -10.92 33.07
C SER A 1169 -1.13 -10.27 32.31
N GLN A 1170 -0.15 -9.72 33.04
CA GLN A 1170 1.05 -9.03 32.51
C GLN A 1170 0.77 -7.90 31.49
N GLN A 1171 -0.43 -7.34 31.55
CA GLN A 1171 -0.85 -6.23 30.71
C GLN A 1171 -0.66 -4.91 31.49
N SER A 1172 -0.33 -3.82 30.80
CA SER A 1172 -0.03 -2.51 31.40
C SER A 1172 -1.11 -1.44 31.17
N GLY A 1173 -2.13 -1.78 30.39
CA GLY A 1173 -3.22 -0.91 29.97
C GLY A 1173 -4.37 -0.83 30.96
#